data_AF-A0A943AGF1-F1
#
_entry.id   AF-A0A943AGF1-F1
#
_cell.length_a   1.000
_cell.length_b   1.000
_cell.length_c   1.000
_cell.angle_alpha   90.00
_cell.angle_beta   90.00
_cell.angle_gamma   90.00
#
_symmetry.space_group_name_H-M   'P 1'
#
loop_
_entity.id
_entity.type
_entity.pdbx_description
1 polymer ?
#
loop_
_entity_poly.entity_id
_entity_poly.type
_entity_poly.pdbx_seq_one_letter_code
_entity_poly.pdbx_strand_id
1 'polypeptide(L)'
;MNRKSFFSRRFLPAFIVIALVAGGIPVTAGELTSGEQIFEDNAEKEESSAPVSDELTGEVEDTLLSAPEEDILTGEETEDEVRYIKGRPLTEEEREEQLAPMKNLQELPAMPDIKSDFRAVPEAGKFAKFPSKFDAREEGIVTSVKNQMPYGACWAFAMASAMETSLLRRGAGTFDLSEEHLCYFFANRVGDALGNTDNDHNYHNMYNWAGEKDYHEGGNDMLAAEFLSTWSGMAAEEEFPLLTNPSHTEFIYQNHDFSGAYKTEAYLEDSVFSDYSVERMKQLLLEYSSVSIMYKAVDAYYNPDTAAYSCTIPGGVNHVVTVVGWDDTFSKENFNEVSNVSADGAWIVKNSWGDSWGENGYFYLSYEDKSISTLVCATAVPYPEYSNNYFYDGSSGISSYSLAAGEKMACIFETKAGEKHQEILGEVMTHTWTDNAVYSIQVYTNLKDRNNPLSGTPAYESPLVYRQPIQGIDTVSVPEVILEPGSFYSVVITNQGQNRLNYGVEADAEYGWSSFDAGTEAGQGFLYTGGQWLDLHSENEAQAMCPRIKAHTRTGKLVVGVPASVKAEVKGYNKIQLSWEAVPGCDGYTVYRKEGNGPVKGRVSVVGDTSCTYLDKDVKSSGFYIKLRVTYTYTVRAYVMNGGKKKFGAHSAGVSAKTEMGTTATTVRTNNNMYNSLSWNKIDGADGYYVYRRIPGKSWECIKVLKGRNSLKYQDKKVKSLETYQYMVRAYRSIEGKKWYSPYHCSGKIVTSPAVQKLSTVSSVKDGIRLTWKPQEKCSGYRIYRVDKNGAKKRLTDIKNGKGAAYVDKTAKKGQEYTYYVQAFVKEFYGTVYSKYEKRSMVRK
;
A
#
# COMPACT_ATOMS: atom_id res chain seq x y z
N MET A 1 33.11 -18.04 2.68
CA MET A 1 34.36 -17.26 2.59
C MET A 1 34.25 -16.13 3.60
N ASN A 2 35.10 -16.15 4.63
CA ASN A 2 35.12 -15.17 5.71
C ASN A 2 35.69 -13.83 5.21
N ARG A 3 34.91 -12.74 5.29
CA ARG A 3 35.44 -11.37 5.34
C ARG A 3 34.91 -10.71 6.62
N LYS A 4 35.86 -10.19 7.39
CA LYS A 4 35.66 -9.49 8.67
C LYS A 4 34.79 -8.24 8.43
N SER A 5 33.74 -8.08 9.22
CA SER A 5 32.95 -6.84 9.27
C SER A 5 33.77 -5.74 9.96
N PHE A 6 34.02 -4.65 9.26
CA PHE A 6 34.50 -3.40 9.83
C PHE A 6 33.36 -2.40 9.73
N PHE A 7 32.48 -2.39 10.74
CA PHE A 7 31.58 -1.27 11.03
C PHE A 7 31.20 -1.30 12.52
N SER A 8 31.77 -0.38 13.29
CA SER A 8 31.09 0.33 14.39
C SER A 8 32.04 1.38 14.98
N ARG A 9 32.13 2.57 14.38
CA ARG A 9 32.41 3.78 15.18
C ARG A 9 31.06 4.37 15.55
N ARG A 10 30.49 3.83 16.63
CA ARG A 10 29.37 4.45 17.35
C ARG A 10 29.86 5.76 17.95
N PHE A 11 29.34 6.89 17.50
CA PHE A 11 29.19 8.04 18.37
C PHE A 11 28.01 7.76 19.30
N LEU A 12 28.31 7.39 20.54
CA LEU A 12 27.34 7.33 21.63
C LEU A 12 27.27 8.73 22.26
N PRO A 13 26.09 9.38 22.43
CA PRO A 13 25.99 10.50 23.35
C PRO A 13 25.97 9.94 24.78
N ALA A 14 26.95 10.36 25.58
CA ALA A 14 27.04 10.00 26.99
C ALA A 14 25.94 10.69 27.81
N PHE A 15 24.98 9.92 28.32
CA PHE A 15 24.14 10.33 29.45
C PHE A 15 24.55 9.52 30.68
N ILE A 16 25.19 10.20 31.64
CA ILE A 16 25.44 9.69 32.99
C ILE A 16 24.16 9.90 33.80
N VAL A 17 23.48 8.81 34.16
CA VAL A 17 22.49 8.79 35.26
C VAL A 17 23.11 8.00 36.41
N ILE A 18 23.37 8.70 37.51
CA ILE A 18 23.81 8.11 38.78
C ILE A 18 22.60 7.42 39.43
N ALA A 19 22.68 6.10 39.63
CA ALA A 19 21.83 5.40 40.58
C ALA A 19 22.68 4.40 41.37
N LEU A 20 22.93 4.74 42.64
CA LEU A 20 23.50 3.90 43.69
C LEU A 20 22.49 2.83 44.11
N VAL A 21 22.81 1.54 43.97
CA VAL A 21 22.39 0.51 44.94
C VAL A 21 23.49 -0.57 45.03
N ALA A 22 23.90 -0.86 46.27
CA ALA A 22 24.93 -1.80 46.67
C ALA A 22 24.45 -3.27 46.70
N GLY A 23 25.39 -4.22 46.57
CA GLY A 23 25.33 -5.50 47.29
C GLY A 23 25.52 -6.82 46.51
N GLY A 24 26.78 -7.16 46.20
CA GLY A 24 27.46 -8.37 46.71
C GLY A 24 27.31 -9.79 46.10
N ILE A 25 28.45 -10.29 45.55
CA ILE A 25 29.13 -11.60 45.82
C ILE A 25 28.54 -12.91 45.17
N PRO A 26 29.32 -13.91 44.68
CA PRO A 26 30.53 -13.93 43.83
C PRO A 26 30.60 -15.09 42.77
N VAL A 27 31.60 -14.99 41.86
CA VAL A 27 32.52 -16.01 41.30
C VAL A 27 32.17 -17.51 41.30
N THR A 28 32.28 -18.15 40.12
CA THR A 28 33.07 -19.39 39.92
C THR A 28 33.65 -19.47 38.50
N ALA A 29 34.95 -19.73 38.42
CA ALA A 29 35.71 -20.08 37.22
C ALA A 29 35.73 -21.61 37.00
N GLY A 30 35.98 -22.02 35.75
CA GLY A 30 36.37 -23.37 35.32
C GLY A 30 36.77 -23.29 33.84
N GLU A 31 38.06 -23.22 33.54
CA GLU A 31 38.91 -24.36 33.11
C GLU A 31 38.50 -24.90 31.72
N LEU A 32 39.28 -24.57 30.68
CA LEU A 32 40.44 -25.32 30.15
C LEU A 32 40.01 -26.55 29.35
N THR A 33 40.39 -26.57 28.06
CA THR A 33 41.24 -27.64 27.48
C THR A 33 41.46 -27.43 25.97
N SER A 34 42.74 -27.31 25.63
CA SER A 34 43.49 -28.09 24.61
C SER A 34 43.09 -27.93 23.13
N GLY A 35 43.99 -27.80 22.17
CA GLY A 35 45.42 -28.04 22.05
C GLY A 35 45.68 -28.06 20.53
N GLU A 36 46.76 -27.42 20.05
CA GLU A 36 47.89 -28.10 19.37
C GLU A 36 47.52 -28.83 18.06
N GLN A 37 48.16 -28.65 16.89
CA GLN A 37 49.55 -28.29 16.59
C GLN A 37 49.75 -28.24 15.05
N ILE A 38 50.75 -27.45 14.62
CA ILE A 38 51.80 -27.74 13.60
C ILE A 38 51.52 -27.57 12.08
N PHE A 39 52.31 -26.64 11.50
CA PHE A 39 53.10 -26.59 10.23
C PHE A 39 52.50 -27.19 8.93
N GLU A 40 52.74 -26.66 7.71
CA GLU A 40 54.02 -26.25 7.12
C GLU A 40 53.78 -25.53 5.76
N ASP A 41 54.70 -24.66 5.38
CA ASP A 41 54.85 -24.05 4.05
C ASP A 41 55.08 -25.09 2.93
N ASN A 42 54.70 -24.76 1.70
CA ASN A 42 55.60 -24.89 0.55
C ASN A 42 55.05 -24.21 -0.73
N ALA A 43 55.98 -23.56 -1.42
CA ALA A 43 55.85 -22.93 -2.72
C ALA A 43 56.21 -23.89 -3.87
N GLU A 44 55.71 -23.61 -5.08
CA GLU A 44 56.27 -23.95 -6.42
C GLU A 44 55.31 -23.31 -7.46
N LYS A 45 55.67 -22.25 -8.21
CA LYS A 45 56.43 -22.16 -9.48
C LYS A 45 56.00 -23.13 -10.59
N GLU A 46 55.55 -22.57 -11.72
CA GLU A 46 55.92 -23.05 -13.07
C GLU A 46 55.73 -21.94 -14.14
N GLU A 47 56.68 -21.90 -15.08
CA GLU A 47 56.90 -20.96 -16.19
C GLU A 47 56.29 -21.45 -17.53
N SER A 48 56.13 -20.54 -18.51
CA SER A 48 56.28 -20.73 -19.98
C SER A 48 55.57 -19.57 -20.72
N SER A 49 56.00 -18.95 -21.82
CA SER A 49 57.25 -18.84 -22.62
C SER A 49 56.93 -17.87 -23.80
N ALA A 50 57.85 -16.96 -24.16
CA ALA A 50 57.77 -16.03 -25.32
C ALA A 50 58.12 -16.69 -26.68
N PRO A 51 58.02 -15.99 -27.83
CA PRO A 51 59.13 -15.14 -28.36
C PRO A 51 58.68 -13.78 -29.00
N VAL A 52 59.39 -12.64 -28.87
CA VAL A 52 60.54 -12.06 -29.66
C VAL A 52 60.16 -11.72 -31.13
N SER A 53 60.38 -10.55 -31.75
CA SER A 53 61.42 -9.47 -31.78
C SER A 53 60.78 -8.10 -32.18
N ASP A 54 61.39 -6.91 -32.22
CA ASP A 54 62.80 -6.48 -32.34
C ASP A 54 62.99 -5.01 -31.85
N GLU A 55 64.25 -4.68 -31.58
CA GLU A 55 64.80 -3.52 -30.86
C GLU A 55 64.74 -2.15 -31.59
N LEU A 56 64.80 -1.06 -30.81
CA LEU A 56 65.79 0.01 -31.01
C LEU A 56 65.99 0.84 -29.71
N THR A 57 67.25 1.18 -29.51
CA THR A 57 67.97 1.54 -28.29
C THR A 57 67.89 3.02 -27.89
N GLY A 58 68.09 3.33 -26.59
CA GLY A 58 68.62 4.64 -26.18
C GLY A 58 68.42 5.04 -24.71
N GLU A 59 69.40 4.66 -23.87
CA GLU A 59 69.94 5.35 -22.68
C GLU A 59 69.02 5.78 -21.50
N VAL A 60 69.41 5.26 -20.33
CA VAL A 60 68.88 5.55 -18.99
C VAL A 60 69.92 6.39 -18.25
N GLU A 61 69.48 7.50 -17.66
CA GLU A 61 70.19 8.13 -16.52
C GLU A 61 69.27 8.12 -15.30
N ASP A 62 69.88 7.66 -14.21
CA ASP A 62 69.35 7.36 -12.89
C ASP A 62 69.58 8.58 -12.00
N THR A 63 68.61 9.02 -11.21
CA THR A 63 68.89 9.78 -9.98
C THR A 63 67.74 9.68 -8.98
N LEU A 64 68.04 8.97 -7.88
CA LEU A 64 67.34 8.96 -6.61
C LEU A 64 67.69 10.21 -5.76
N LEU A 65 66.69 10.67 -5.01
CA LEU A 65 66.73 11.23 -3.65
C LEU A 65 67.52 12.51 -3.35
N SER A 66 66.78 13.56 -3.00
CA SER A 66 67.08 14.41 -1.83
C SER A 66 65.79 15.04 -1.28
N ALA A 67 65.53 14.85 0.01
CA ALA A 67 64.51 15.57 0.78
C ALA A 67 64.86 17.06 0.90
N PRO A 68 63.89 17.99 1.05
CA PRO A 68 64.20 19.35 1.43
C PRO A 68 64.23 19.51 2.96
N GLU A 69 65.26 20.23 3.40
CA GLU A 69 65.53 20.65 4.77
C GLU A 69 64.49 21.66 5.28
N GLU A 70 64.23 21.62 6.58
CA GLU A 70 63.53 22.66 7.33
C GLU A 70 64.33 23.97 7.27
N ASP A 71 63.76 25.02 6.68
CA ASP A 71 64.27 26.37 6.81
C ASP A 71 63.36 27.18 7.74
N ILE A 72 63.89 27.49 8.92
CA ILE A 72 63.29 28.38 9.91
C ILE A 72 63.51 29.81 9.40
N LEU A 73 62.51 30.37 8.71
CA LEU A 73 62.49 31.78 8.34
C LEU A 73 61.88 32.62 9.48
N THR A 74 62.78 33.32 10.16
CA THR A 74 62.49 34.47 11.01
C THR A 74 61.75 35.55 10.21
N GLY A 75 60.71 36.11 10.82
CA GLY A 75 59.83 37.11 10.20
C GLY A 75 60.56 38.34 9.68
N GLU A 76 60.27 38.66 8.42
CA GLU A 76 60.28 40.00 7.85
C GLU A 76 58.90 40.22 7.22
N GLU A 77 58.32 41.40 7.47
CA GLU A 77 57.06 41.87 6.88
C GLU A 77 57.20 41.88 5.36
N THR A 78 56.55 40.96 4.66
CA THR A 78 56.42 41.00 3.19
C THR A 78 55.22 41.86 2.83
N GLU A 79 55.43 42.85 1.97
CA GLU A 79 54.39 43.63 1.32
C GLU A 79 53.26 42.72 0.80
N ASP A 80 52.01 43.15 0.91
CA ASP A 80 50.80 42.47 0.42
C ASP A 80 50.88 42.26 -1.11
N GLU A 81 51.62 41.27 -1.58
CA GLU A 81 51.73 40.95 -3.00
C GLU A 81 50.44 40.26 -3.48
N VAL A 82 49.78 40.88 -4.46
CA VAL A 82 48.59 40.36 -5.13
C VAL A 82 48.91 39.01 -5.78
N ARG A 83 48.09 38.00 -5.51
CA ARG A 83 48.27 36.63 -6.02
C ARG A 83 47.73 36.49 -7.43
N TYR A 84 48.56 36.11 -8.40
CA TYR A 84 48.14 35.86 -9.78
C TYR A 84 47.98 34.38 -10.12
N ILE A 85 46.86 34.00 -10.77
CA ILE A 85 46.59 32.60 -11.18
C ILE A 85 47.58 32.04 -12.20
N LYS A 86 48.24 32.91 -13.00
CA LYS A 86 49.32 32.52 -13.93
C LYS A 86 50.72 32.98 -13.47
N GLY A 87 50.86 33.41 -12.21
CA GLY A 87 52.09 34.02 -11.70
C GLY A 87 52.42 35.39 -12.34
N ARG A 88 51.50 35.94 -13.12
CA ARG A 88 51.55 37.26 -13.75
C ARG A 88 50.13 37.80 -13.99
N PRO A 89 49.96 39.12 -14.19
CA PRO A 89 48.71 39.66 -14.70
C PRO A 89 48.29 38.98 -16.01
N LEU A 90 46.99 38.75 -16.17
CA LEU A 90 46.40 38.26 -17.41
C LEU A 90 46.46 39.32 -18.51
N THR A 91 46.59 38.86 -19.76
CA THR A 91 46.36 39.69 -20.94
C THR A 91 44.89 40.07 -21.06
N GLU A 92 44.57 41.09 -21.86
CA GLU A 92 43.17 41.50 -22.07
C GLU A 92 42.31 40.37 -22.65
N GLU A 93 42.87 39.60 -23.59
CA GLU A 93 42.20 38.44 -24.17
C GLU A 93 41.92 37.36 -23.11
N GLU A 94 42.91 37.04 -22.27
CA GLU A 94 42.75 36.10 -21.16
C GLU A 94 41.69 36.58 -20.15
N ARG A 95 41.59 37.89 -19.88
CA ARG A 95 40.54 38.45 -19.01
C ARG A 95 39.16 38.31 -19.62
N GLU A 96 39.01 38.63 -20.90
CA GLU A 96 37.72 38.52 -21.59
C GLU A 96 37.22 37.07 -21.64
N GLU A 97 38.12 36.09 -21.84
CA GLU A 97 37.79 34.66 -21.74
C GLU A 97 37.28 34.28 -20.35
N GLN A 98 37.91 34.81 -19.29
CA GLN A 98 37.51 34.58 -17.90
C GLN A 98 36.17 35.23 -17.54
N LEU A 99 35.84 36.38 -18.14
CA LEU A 99 34.59 37.10 -17.89
C LEU A 99 33.41 36.60 -18.74
N ALA A 100 33.68 35.96 -19.89
CA ALA A 100 32.66 35.55 -20.85
C ALA A 100 31.51 34.70 -20.26
N PRO A 101 31.75 33.70 -19.38
CA PRO A 101 30.67 32.86 -18.83
C PRO A 101 29.62 33.64 -18.02
N MET A 102 30.01 34.76 -17.38
CA MET A 102 29.10 35.54 -16.53
C MET A 102 28.16 36.45 -17.31
N LYS A 103 28.45 36.76 -18.58
CA LYS A 103 27.74 37.79 -19.36
C LYS A 103 26.31 37.41 -19.74
N ASN A 104 26.02 36.11 -19.84
CA ASN A 104 24.73 35.60 -20.33
C ASN A 104 23.88 34.92 -19.24
N LEU A 105 24.27 35.02 -17.97
CA LEU A 105 23.54 34.38 -16.87
C LEU A 105 22.20 35.08 -16.61
N GLN A 106 21.13 34.30 -16.61
CA GLN A 106 19.78 34.78 -16.31
C GLN A 106 19.54 34.81 -14.80
N GLU A 107 19.13 35.97 -14.29
CA GLU A 107 18.72 36.12 -12.89
C GLU A 107 17.34 35.50 -12.64
N LEU A 108 17.26 34.64 -11.63
CA LEU A 108 16.04 34.00 -11.14
C LEU A 108 15.64 34.59 -9.77
N PRO A 109 14.33 34.62 -9.47
CA PRO A 109 13.86 35.00 -8.15
C PRO A 109 14.40 33.99 -7.11
N ALA A 110 14.78 34.50 -5.94
CA ALA A 110 15.13 33.64 -4.82
C ALA A 110 13.92 32.79 -4.41
N MET A 111 14.18 31.53 -4.08
CA MET A 111 13.18 30.64 -3.47
C MET A 111 12.78 31.16 -2.08
N PRO A 112 11.68 30.66 -1.48
CA PRO A 112 11.25 31.11 -0.15
C PRO A 112 12.37 31.08 0.88
N ASP A 113 12.48 32.13 1.68
CA ASP A 113 13.52 32.25 2.72
C ASP A 113 13.52 31.03 3.64
N ILE A 114 14.70 30.44 3.78
CA ILE A 114 15.01 29.41 4.75
C ILE A 114 15.08 30.09 6.14
N LYS A 115 14.76 29.32 7.20
CA LYS A 115 14.88 29.78 8.59
C LYS A 115 15.63 28.74 9.40
N SER A 116 16.95 28.71 9.24
CA SER A 116 17.85 27.75 9.89
C SER A 116 19.07 28.48 10.46
N ASP A 117 19.00 28.82 11.74
CA ASP A 117 20.04 29.58 12.43
C ASP A 117 21.04 28.63 13.11
N PHE A 118 22.33 28.79 12.81
CA PHE A 118 23.43 28.10 13.48
C PHE A 118 23.33 28.20 15.02
N ARG A 119 22.91 29.34 15.56
CA ARG A 119 22.82 29.53 17.02
C ARG A 119 21.63 28.81 17.65
N ALA A 120 20.66 28.36 16.85
CA ALA A 120 19.48 27.65 17.32
C ALA A 120 19.70 26.13 17.46
N VAL A 121 20.81 25.58 16.93
CA VAL A 121 21.11 24.15 17.02
C VAL A 121 22.04 23.84 18.22
N PRO A 122 21.72 22.83 19.06
CA PRO A 122 22.55 22.45 20.21
C PRO A 122 24.00 22.10 19.86
N GLU A 123 24.22 21.60 18.65
CA GLU A 123 25.50 21.21 18.05
C GLU A 123 26.48 22.38 17.88
N ALA A 124 26.01 23.63 17.83
CA ALA A 124 26.89 24.79 17.70
C ALA A 124 27.96 24.87 18.80
N GLY A 125 27.65 24.38 20.01
CA GLY A 125 28.59 24.30 21.12
C GLY A 125 29.71 23.26 20.95
N LYS A 126 29.61 22.34 19.98
CA LYS A 126 30.65 21.34 19.67
C LYS A 126 31.83 21.94 18.91
N PHE A 127 31.61 23.04 18.19
CA PHE A 127 32.63 23.71 17.38
C PHE A 127 33.19 24.92 18.15
N ALA A 128 34.01 24.65 19.18
CA ALA A 128 34.59 25.70 20.01
C ALA A 128 35.62 26.59 19.27
N LYS A 129 36.21 26.10 18.17
CA LYS A 129 37.04 26.85 17.22
C LYS A 129 37.19 26.06 15.91
N PHE A 130 36.93 26.69 14.77
CA PHE A 130 37.20 26.11 13.45
C PHE A 130 38.71 26.25 13.10
N PRO A 131 39.30 25.34 12.31
CA PRO A 131 40.64 25.56 11.78
C PRO A 131 40.68 26.78 10.85
N SER A 132 41.85 27.41 10.70
CA SER A 132 42.01 28.60 9.84
C SER A 132 41.91 28.27 8.36
N LYS A 133 42.17 27.03 7.97
CA LYS A 133 42.06 26.54 6.59
C LYS A 133 41.50 25.13 6.58
N PHE A 134 40.67 24.81 5.59
CA PHE A 134 40.24 23.47 5.24
C PHE A 134 40.10 23.41 3.72
N ASP A 135 40.62 22.36 3.09
CA ASP A 135 40.57 22.21 1.64
C ASP A 135 40.35 20.74 1.29
N ALA A 136 39.13 20.41 0.86
CA ALA A 136 38.77 19.04 0.49
C ALA A 136 39.56 18.53 -0.75
N ARG A 137 40.19 19.42 -1.53
CA ARG A 137 41.07 19.04 -2.65
C ARG A 137 42.37 18.42 -2.12
N GLU A 138 42.94 18.98 -1.06
CA GLU A 138 44.16 18.46 -0.42
C GLU A 138 43.92 17.06 0.20
N GLU A 139 42.67 16.77 0.58
CA GLU A 139 42.25 15.47 1.10
C GLU A 139 41.90 14.44 0.00
N GLY A 140 41.87 14.85 -1.28
CA GLY A 140 41.55 13.96 -2.40
C GLY A 140 40.10 13.48 -2.45
N ILE A 141 39.17 14.24 -1.86
CA ILE A 141 37.75 13.88 -1.74
C ILE A 141 36.82 14.71 -2.62
N VAL A 142 37.37 15.39 -3.64
CA VAL A 142 36.64 16.17 -4.64
C VAL A 142 37.00 15.66 -6.04
N THR A 143 36.01 15.50 -6.91
CA THR A 143 36.20 15.10 -8.32
C THR A 143 36.74 16.23 -9.19
N SER A 144 37.17 15.94 -10.41
CA SER A 144 37.60 16.94 -11.40
C SER A 144 36.51 17.98 -11.69
N VAL A 145 36.92 19.16 -12.12
CA VAL A 145 36.00 20.21 -12.61
C VAL A 145 35.46 19.80 -13.98
N LYS A 146 34.15 19.98 -14.19
CA LYS A 146 33.45 19.73 -15.45
C LYS A 146 33.04 21.06 -16.12
N ASN A 147 32.41 20.99 -17.28
CA ASN A 147 32.03 22.17 -18.06
C ASN A 147 30.56 22.13 -18.51
N GLN A 148 29.73 22.99 -17.92
CA GLN A 148 28.32 23.14 -18.25
C GLN A 148 28.08 23.89 -19.56
N MET A 149 29.06 24.64 -20.07
CA MET A 149 28.84 25.57 -21.17
C MET A 149 28.41 24.81 -22.45
N PRO A 150 27.47 25.35 -23.24
CA PRO A 150 26.82 26.66 -23.10
C PRO A 150 25.53 26.68 -22.26
N TYR A 151 25.21 25.60 -21.53
CA TYR A 151 23.95 25.41 -20.84
C TYR A 151 23.87 26.09 -19.46
N GLY A 152 22.67 26.52 -19.06
CA GLY A 152 22.36 27.00 -17.71
C GLY A 152 22.19 25.92 -16.63
N ALA A 153 22.92 24.81 -16.71
CA ALA A 153 22.74 23.60 -15.88
C ALA A 153 23.50 23.60 -14.53
N CYS A 154 23.99 24.75 -14.07
CA CYS A 154 24.86 24.88 -12.87
C CYS A 154 24.35 24.15 -11.61
N TRP A 155 23.03 24.15 -11.39
CA TRP A 155 22.38 23.45 -10.27
C TRP A 155 22.59 21.94 -10.32
N ALA A 156 22.57 21.33 -11.50
CA ALA A 156 22.79 19.90 -11.67
C ALA A 156 24.26 19.54 -11.41
N PHE A 157 25.20 20.37 -11.90
CA PHE A 157 26.63 20.23 -11.62
C PHE A 157 26.95 20.34 -10.13
N ALA A 158 26.36 21.32 -9.44
CA ALA A 158 26.61 21.52 -8.02
C ALA A 158 26.08 20.35 -7.17
N MET A 159 24.91 19.80 -7.53
CA MET A 159 24.35 18.61 -6.88
C MET A 159 25.13 17.33 -7.20
N ALA A 160 25.54 17.12 -8.46
CA ALA A 160 26.43 16.02 -8.85
C ALA A 160 27.73 16.06 -8.05
N SER A 161 28.39 17.22 -8.03
CA SER A 161 29.62 17.47 -7.27
C SER A 161 29.48 17.18 -5.77
N ALA A 162 28.35 17.56 -5.15
CA ALA A 162 28.08 17.27 -3.74
C ALA A 162 27.90 15.76 -3.48
N MET A 163 27.16 15.06 -4.35
CA MET A 163 26.96 13.60 -4.24
C MET A 163 28.26 12.83 -4.52
N GLU A 164 29.03 13.20 -5.54
CA GLU A 164 30.34 12.62 -5.87
C GLU A 164 31.33 12.80 -4.71
N THR A 165 31.37 14.01 -4.11
CA THR A 165 32.19 14.30 -2.93
C THR A 165 31.79 13.42 -1.74
N SER A 166 30.48 13.23 -1.52
CA SER A 166 29.97 12.33 -0.49
C SER A 166 30.43 10.88 -0.70
N LEU A 167 30.35 10.37 -1.93
CA LEU A 167 30.76 9.02 -2.29
C LEU A 167 32.27 8.80 -2.10
N LEU A 168 33.10 9.77 -2.51
CA LEU A 168 34.55 9.75 -2.28
C LEU A 168 34.88 9.74 -0.79
N ARG A 169 34.29 10.66 -0.01
CA ARG A 169 34.48 10.76 1.45
C ARG A 169 34.12 9.46 2.17
N ARG A 170 33.14 8.71 1.65
CA ARG A 170 32.69 7.41 2.18
C ARG A 170 33.49 6.22 1.67
N GLY A 171 34.46 6.44 0.78
CA GLY A 171 35.28 5.38 0.19
C GLY A 171 34.52 4.50 -0.81
N ALA A 172 33.43 5.00 -1.39
CA ALA A 172 32.65 4.28 -2.41
C ALA A 172 33.35 4.25 -3.78
N GLY A 173 34.36 5.11 -3.98
CA GLY A 173 35.07 5.28 -5.25
C GLY A 173 34.69 6.58 -5.95
N THR A 174 35.29 6.79 -7.12
CA THR A 174 34.99 7.93 -7.99
C THR A 174 33.78 7.63 -8.84
N PHE A 175 32.86 8.57 -8.91
CA PHE A 175 31.68 8.55 -9.78
C PHE A 175 31.73 9.79 -10.67
N ASP A 176 31.26 9.64 -11.89
CA ASP A 176 31.05 10.74 -12.84
C ASP A 176 29.55 10.75 -13.16
N LEU A 177 28.80 11.51 -12.36
CA LEU A 177 27.34 11.52 -12.44
C LEU A 177 26.88 12.43 -13.57
N SER A 178 25.82 12.03 -14.26
CA SER A 178 25.26 12.77 -15.40
C SER A 178 24.39 13.94 -14.96
N GLU A 179 24.84 15.15 -15.27
CA GLU A 179 24.04 16.35 -15.13
C GLU A 179 22.88 16.40 -16.15
N GLU A 180 23.10 15.86 -17.35
CA GLU A 180 22.10 15.75 -18.40
C GLU A 180 20.88 14.92 -17.96
N HIS A 181 21.13 13.79 -17.28
CA HIS A 181 20.07 12.93 -16.75
C HIS A 181 19.18 13.68 -15.76
N LEU A 182 19.80 14.41 -14.82
CA LEU A 182 19.07 15.21 -13.84
C LEU A 182 18.26 16.31 -14.52
N CYS A 183 18.87 17.10 -15.42
CA CYS A 183 18.16 18.16 -16.13
C CYS A 183 16.97 17.63 -16.94
N TYR A 184 17.19 16.57 -17.73
CA TYR A 184 16.16 16.03 -18.61
C TYR A 184 14.98 15.44 -17.82
N PHE A 185 15.23 14.56 -16.85
CA PHE A 185 14.15 13.89 -16.12
C PHE A 185 13.52 14.75 -15.03
N PHE A 186 14.19 15.81 -14.55
CA PHE A 186 13.54 16.83 -13.73
C PHE A 186 12.46 17.57 -14.53
N ALA A 187 12.79 18.01 -15.76
CA ALA A 187 11.87 18.73 -16.63
C ALA A 187 10.83 17.83 -17.32
N ASN A 188 11.14 16.55 -17.48
CA ASN A 188 10.30 15.55 -18.13
C ASN A 188 10.03 14.36 -17.19
N ARG A 189 9.57 14.68 -15.97
CA ARG A 189 9.27 13.68 -14.94
C ARG A 189 8.31 12.61 -15.48
N VAL A 190 8.54 11.36 -15.05
CA VAL A 190 7.64 10.23 -15.29
C VAL A 190 7.27 9.53 -13.98
N GLY A 191 6.09 8.90 -13.97
CA GLY A 191 5.60 8.10 -12.85
C GLY A 191 6.58 7.00 -12.42
N ASP A 192 6.58 6.68 -11.13
CA ASP A 192 7.46 5.66 -10.56
C ASP A 192 7.03 4.24 -10.95
N ALA A 193 7.95 3.28 -10.81
CA ALA A 193 7.71 1.89 -11.20
C ALA A 193 6.58 1.19 -10.42
N LEU A 194 6.15 1.72 -9.28
CA LEU A 194 5.05 1.19 -8.46
C LEU A 194 3.69 1.85 -8.77
N GLY A 195 3.67 2.84 -9.67
CA GLY A 195 2.47 3.56 -10.12
C GLY A 195 1.83 4.37 -9.00
N ASN A 196 2.65 5.00 -8.15
CA ASN A 196 2.20 5.84 -7.05
C ASN A 196 2.21 7.33 -7.42
N THR A 197 3.00 7.74 -8.42
CA THR A 197 3.17 9.16 -8.82
C THR A 197 2.86 9.43 -10.29
N ASP A 198 1.90 8.71 -10.88
CA ASP A 198 1.56 8.83 -12.32
C ASP A 198 0.98 10.20 -12.70
N ASN A 199 0.45 10.95 -11.73
CA ASN A 199 -0.19 12.24 -11.94
C ASN A 199 0.67 13.43 -11.50
N ASP A 200 1.91 13.19 -11.05
CA ASP A 200 2.83 14.23 -10.61
C ASP A 200 3.60 14.84 -11.77
N HIS A 201 3.61 16.16 -11.84
CA HIS A 201 4.25 16.88 -12.94
C HIS A 201 5.19 17.97 -12.43
N ASN A 202 6.36 18.02 -13.07
CA ASN A 202 7.27 19.15 -12.99
C ASN A 202 7.21 19.86 -14.35
N TYR A 203 6.92 21.15 -14.36
CA TYR A 203 6.99 21.97 -15.57
C TYR A 203 8.16 22.93 -15.47
N HIS A 204 9.04 22.83 -16.44
CA HIS A 204 10.21 23.69 -16.56
C HIS A 204 9.97 24.70 -17.68
N ASN A 205 9.98 25.99 -17.36
CA ASN A 205 9.60 27.09 -18.26
C ASN A 205 10.74 28.09 -18.44
N MET A 206 11.92 27.57 -18.79
CA MET A 206 13.13 28.34 -19.00
C MET A 206 13.53 28.41 -20.48
N TYR A 207 14.31 29.43 -20.82
CA TYR A 207 14.72 29.74 -22.18
C TYR A 207 16.22 30.00 -22.20
N ASN A 208 16.90 29.52 -23.24
CA ASN A 208 18.31 29.81 -23.46
C ASN A 208 18.52 31.26 -23.90
N TRP A 209 19.77 31.68 -24.02
CA TRP A 209 20.13 33.05 -24.43
C TRP A 209 19.65 33.42 -25.85
N ALA A 210 19.29 32.44 -26.69
CA ALA A 210 18.68 32.65 -28.00
C ALA A 210 17.15 32.80 -27.96
N GLY A 211 16.53 32.67 -26.78
CA GLY A 211 15.09 32.78 -26.57
C GLY A 211 14.30 31.52 -26.91
N GLU A 212 14.97 30.37 -27.01
CA GLU A 212 14.35 29.06 -27.26
C GLU A 212 14.13 28.31 -25.96
N LYS A 213 13.02 27.58 -25.84
CA LYS A 213 12.72 26.80 -24.63
C LYS A 213 13.76 25.70 -24.46
N ASP A 214 14.36 25.61 -23.28
CA ASP A 214 15.43 24.67 -22.98
C ASP A 214 15.30 24.14 -21.55
N TYR A 215 15.43 22.82 -21.38
CA TYR A 215 15.31 22.15 -20.09
C TYR A 215 16.58 22.22 -19.24
N HIS A 216 17.74 22.51 -19.84
CA HIS A 216 18.98 22.67 -19.08
C HIS A 216 19.02 23.98 -18.30
N GLU A 217 18.28 24.99 -18.76
CA GLU A 217 18.38 26.36 -18.30
C GLU A 217 17.70 26.58 -16.96
N GLY A 218 18.40 27.15 -15.98
CA GLY A 218 17.85 27.39 -14.64
C GLY A 218 17.66 26.12 -13.82
N GLY A 219 17.26 26.26 -12.56
CA GLY A 219 17.10 25.14 -11.63
C GLY A 219 17.37 25.55 -10.19
N ASN A 220 17.21 24.59 -9.28
CA ASN A 220 17.45 24.82 -7.86
C ASN A 220 17.82 23.55 -7.10
N ASP A 221 18.86 23.64 -6.28
CA ASP A 221 19.49 22.56 -5.53
C ASP A 221 18.53 21.89 -4.54
N MET A 222 17.61 22.66 -3.94
CA MET A 222 16.60 22.12 -3.03
C MET A 222 15.52 21.36 -3.81
N LEU A 223 15.06 21.91 -4.94
CA LEU A 223 14.13 21.20 -5.84
C LEU A 223 14.79 19.93 -6.42
N ALA A 224 16.09 19.99 -6.70
CA ALA A 224 16.88 18.84 -7.10
C ALA A 224 16.96 17.78 -5.99
N ALA A 225 17.20 18.19 -4.74
CA ALA A 225 17.18 17.28 -3.59
C ALA A 225 15.81 16.63 -3.42
N GLU A 226 14.70 17.37 -3.53
CA GLU A 226 13.34 16.78 -3.50
C GLU A 226 13.16 15.76 -4.64
N PHE A 227 13.57 16.10 -5.86
CA PHE A 227 13.49 15.19 -6.99
C PHE A 227 14.32 13.92 -6.77
N LEU A 228 15.57 14.06 -6.34
CA LEU A 228 16.50 12.95 -6.14
C LEU A 228 16.12 12.08 -4.92
N SER A 229 15.37 12.63 -3.96
CA SER A 229 14.79 11.87 -2.84
C SER A 229 13.81 10.77 -3.30
N THR A 230 13.23 10.93 -4.50
CA THR A 230 12.36 9.92 -5.14
C THR A 230 13.14 8.85 -5.89
N TRP A 231 14.48 8.93 -5.86
CA TRP A 231 15.41 8.10 -6.65
C TRP A 231 15.17 8.16 -8.15
N SER A 232 14.65 9.30 -8.65
CA SER A 232 14.43 9.51 -10.08
C SER A 232 15.71 9.57 -10.93
N GLY A 233 16.91 9.62 -10.35
CA GLY A 233 18.14 9.64 -11.15
C GLY A 233 19.45 9.96 -10.45
N MET A 234 20.38 10.48 -11.27
CA MET A 234 21.85 10.45 -11.23
C MET A 234 22.44 9.17 -11.82
N ALA A 235 22.21 8.98 -13.12
CA ALA A 235 22.91 7.99 -13.95
C ALA A 235 24.39 8.37 -14.17
N ALA A 236 25.16 7.50 -14.83
CA ALA A 236 26.53 7.80 -15.23
C ALA A 236 26.57 8.79 -16.40
N GLU A 237 27.56 9.70 -16.39
CA GLU A 237 27.83 10.62 -17.49
C GLU A 237 28.10 9.88 -18.82
N GLU A 238 28.77 8.72 -18.79
CA GLU A 238 29.00 7.93 -20.01
C GLU A 238 27.72 7.37 -20.65
N GLU A 239 26.65 7.25 -19.87
CA GLU A 239 25.35 6.73 -20.34
C GLU A 239 24.42 7.85 -20.80
N PHE A 240 24.49 9.01 -20.15
CA PHE A 240 23.72 10.22 -20.44
C PHE A 240 24.69 11.41 -20.51
N PRO A 241 25.50 11.52 -21.56
CA PRO A 241 26.53 12.55 -21.61
C PRO A 241 25.93 13.92 -21.82
N LEU A 242 26.46 14.96 -21.18
CA LEU A 242 26.15 16.34 -21.53
C LEU A 242 26.92 16.73 -22.80
N LEU A 243 26.29 16.56 -23.96
CA LEU A 243 26.94 16.82 -25.24
C LEU A 243 27.04 18.31 -25.56
N THR A 244 28.19 18.72 -26.06
CA THR A 244 28.43 20.02 -26.70
C THR A 244 29.57 19.91 -27.72
N ASN A 245 29.80 20.96 -28.50
CA ASN A 245 30.91 21.01 -29.42
C ASN A 245 32.26 21.12 -28.65
N PRO A 246 33.42 20.82 -29.27
CA PRO A 246 34.71 20.84 -28.55
C PRO A 246 35.09 22.18 -27.90
N SER A 247 34.49 23.29 -28.35
CA SER A 247 34.70 24.62 -27.77
C SER A 247 33.67 24.99 -26.69
N HIS A 248 32.69 24.13 -26.40
CA HIS A 248 31.61 24.38 -25.43
C HIS A 248 30.79 25.64 -25.72
N THR A 249 30.58 25.96 -27.00
CA THR A 249 29.88 27.17 -27.45
C THR A 249 28.55 26.88 -28.15
N GLU A 250 28.26 25.64 -28.51
CA GLU A 250 27.06 25.26 -29.26
C GLU A 250 26.23 24.24 -28.47
N PHE A 251 24.91 24.43 -28.49
CA PHE A 251 23.93 23.51 -27.93
C PHE A 251 23.84 22.25 -28.81
N ILE A 252 23.93 21.07 -28.19
CA ILE A 252 23.71 19.77 -28.83
C ILE A 252 22.62 19.04 -28.03
N TYR A 253 21.39 19.14 -28.52
CA TYR A 253 20.25 18.49 -27.86
C TYR A 253 20.20 17.01 -28.18
N GLN A 254 20.03 16.21 -27.13
CA GLN A 254 19.75 14.78 -27.24
C GLN A 254 18.28 14.49 -27.00
N ASN A 255 17.76 13.52 -27.73
CA ASN A 255 16.47 12.93 -27.43
C ASN A 255 16.72 11.72 -26.53
N HIS A 256 16.29 11.80 -25.29
CA HIS A 256 16.30 10.67 -24.37
C HIS A 256 14.98 9.90 -24.48
N ASP A 257 15.05 8.58 -24.27
CA ASP A 257 13.87 7.75 -24.10
C ASP A 257 13.49 7.70 -22.61
N PHE A 258 12.20 7.64 -22.32
CA PHE A 258 11.66 7.55 -20.96
C PHE A 258 12.06 6.25 -20.24
N SER A 259 12.54 5.23 -20.96
CA SER A 259 13.13 4.03 -20.35
C SER A 259 14.39 4.31 -19.52
N GLY A 260 15.01 5.47 -19.70
CA GLY A 260 16.13 5.95 -18.88
C GLY A 260 15.73 6.56 -17.53
N ALA A 261 14.44 6.79 -17.29
CA ALA A 261 13.97 7.33 -16.02
C ALA A 261 14.27 6.36 -14.87
N TYR A 262 14.62 6.89 -13.70
CA TYR A 262 15.02 6.10 -12.52
C TYR A 262 16.26 5.22 -12.72
N LYS A 263 17.01 5.44 -13.81
CA LYS A 263 18.36 4.89 -13.94
C LYS A 263 19.29 5.69 -13.03
N THR A 264 19.95 5.01 -12.11
CA THR A 264 20.70 5.64 -11.02
C THR A 264 21.97 4.86 -10.73
N GLU A 265 23.10 5.55 -10.67
CA GLU A 265 24.36 5.04 -10.09
C GLU A 265 24.56 5.48 -8.65
N ALA A 266 23.97 6.61 -8.26
CA ALA A 266 24.05 7.17 -6.93
C ALA A 266 22.68 7.63 -6.42
N TYR A 267 22.25 7.08 -5.29
CA TYR A 267 20.98 7.38 -4.67
C TYR A 267 21.17 8.43 -3.58
N LEU A 268 20.37 9.51 -3.60
CA LEU A 268 20.33 10.47 -2.49
C LEU A 268 19.89 9.74 -1.21
N GLU A 269 20.67 9.94 -0.14
CA GLU A 269 20.36 9.42 1.20
C GLU A 269 19.83 10.54 2.10
N ASP A 270 20.62 11.61 2.30
CA ASP A 270 20.23 12.76 3.11
C ASP A 270 20.50 14.09 2.36
N SER A 271 19.78 15.14 2.73
CA SER A 271 20.07 16.51 2.29
C SER A 271 19.77 17.53 3.39
N VAL A 272 20.64 18.54 3.54
CA VAL A 272 20.50 19.59 4.56
C VAL A 272 20.23 20.93 3.88
N PHE A 273 19.29 21.71 4.43
CA PHE A 273 18.95 23.05 3.95
C PHE A 273 19.16 24.09 5.06
N SER A 274 20.07 25.05 4.87
CA SER A 274 20.39 26.03 5.92
C SER A 274 20.59 27.46 5.41
N ASP A 275 20.36 28.43 6.30
CA ASP A 275 20.73 29.82 6.02
C ASP A 275 22.24 29.99 6.10
N TYR A 276 22.75 30.94 5.32
CA TYR A 276 24.16 31.26 5.35
C TYR A 276 24.58 31.97 6.64
N SER A 277 25.63 31.41 7.25
CA SER A 277 26.56 32.13 8.12
C SER A 277 27.95 31.50 7.96
N VAL A 278 29.01 32.24 8.27
CA VAL A 278 30.38 31.72 8.16
C VAL A 278 30.54 30.46 9.04
N GLU A 279 30.00 30.50 10.25
CA GLU A 279 30.06 29.36 11.17
C GLU A 279 29.25 28.17 10.66
N ARG A 280 28.06 28.39 10.08
CA ARG A 280 27.27 27.31 9.48
C ARG A 280 28.00 26.67 8.30
N MET A 281 28.54 27.48 7.39
CA MET A 281 29.27 26.97 6.23
C MET A 281 30.46 26.11 6.67
N LYS A 282 31.28 26.59 7.61
CA LYS A 282 32.42 25.81 8.14
C LYS A 282 31.97 24.51 8.82
N GLN A 283 30.88 24.54 9.59
CA GLN A 283 30.31 23.33 10.16
C GLN A 283 29.96 22.32 9.05
N LEU A 284 29.19 22.74 8.06
CA LEU A 284 28.72 21.87 6.99
C LEU A 284 29.88 21.34 6.14
N LEU A 285 30.90 22.15 5.86
CA LEU A 285 32.11 21.69 5.17
C LEU A 285 32.87 20.62 5.97
N LEU A 286 32.95 20.72 7.29
CA LEU A 286 33.56 19.65 8.10
C LEU A 286 32.69 18.38 8.11
N GLU A 287 31.37 18.53 8.11
CA GLU A 287 30.42 17.40 8.18
C GLU A 287 30.20 16.70 6.83
N TYR A 288 30.24 17.44 5.72
CA TYR A 288 29.88 16.96 4.38
C TYR A 288 31.00 17.11 3.32
N SER A 289 32.07 17.86 3.60
CA SER A 289 33.20 18.18 2.69
C SER A 289 32.84 19.04 1.47
N SER A 290 31.56 19.18 1.17
CA SER A 290 31.05 20.03 0.10
C SER A 290 29.72 20.67 0.52
N VAL A 291 29.52 21.93 0.15
CA VAL A 291 28.27 22.66 0.33
C VAL A 291 27.91 23.35 -0.98
N SER A 292 26.74 23.03 -1.55
CA SER A 292 26.20 23.77 -2.67
C SER A 292 25.67 25.12 -2.21
N ILE A 293 25.98 26.17 -2.97
CA ILE A 293 25.44 27.51 -2.75
C ILE A 293 24.88 28.11 -4.02
N MET A 294 23.85 28.91 -3.83
CA MET A 294 23.35 29.83 -4.84
C MET A 294 23.87 31.23 -4.56
N TYR A 295 24.30 31.92 -5.61
CA TYR A 295 24.77 33.29 -5.50
C TYR A 295 24.51 34.06 -6.80
N LYS A 296 24.86 35.35 -6.79
CA LYS A 296 24.77 36.22 -7.95
C LYS A 296 26.16 36.40 -8.56
N ALA A 297 26.42 35.77 -9.70
CA ALA A 297 27.61 35.93 -10.50
C ALA A 297 27.45 37.12 -11.47
N VAL A 298 28.23 38.16 -11.24
CA VAL A 298 28.26 39.40 -12.05
C VAL A 298 29.72 39.76 -12.29
N ASP A 299 30.07 39.96 -13.56
CA ASP A 299 31.44 40.17 -14.06
C ASP A 299 32.22 41.27 -13.32
N ALA A 300 31.58 42.40 -13.00
CA ALA A 300 32.19 43.52 -12.30
C ALA A 300 32.82 43.14 -10.93
N TYR A 301 32.30 42.09 -10.28
CA TYR A 301 32.74 41.65 -8.95
C TYR A 301 33.74 40.48 -8.99
N TYR A 302 34.11 40.02 -10.18
CA TYR A 302 35.13 38.99 -10.37
C TYR A 302 36.47 39.61 -10.75
N ASN A 303 37.52 39.29 -10.00
CA ASN A 303 38.90 39.60 -10.39
C ASN A 303 39.49 38.41 -11.17
N PRO A 304 39.63 38.50 -12.51
CA PRO A 304 40.14 37.40 -13.33
C PRO A 304 41.64 37.12 -13.08
N ASP A 305 42.42 38.10 -12.60
CA ASP A 305 43.85 37.89 -12.32
C ASP A 305 44.10 36.93 -11.16
N THR A 306 43.23 36.99 -10.16
CA THR A 306 43.41 36.35 -8.85
C THR A 306 42.38 35.23 -8.61
N ALA A 307 41.39 35.11 -9.51
CA ALA A 307 40.20 34.28 -9.35
C ALA A 307 39.48 34.55 -8.02
N ALA A 308 39.28 35.82 -7.68
CA ALA A 308 38.60 36.25 -6.46
C ALA A 308 37.27 36.94 -6.78
N TYR A 309 36.22 36.61 -6.02
CA TYR A 309 34.85 37.10 -6.25
C TYR A 309 34.21 37.62 -4.96
N SER A 310 33.51 38.76 -5.04
CA SER A 310 32.63 39.21 -3.95
C SER A 310 31.59 40.23 -4.42
N CYS A 311 30.32 39.83 -4.46
CA CYS A 311 29.19 40.68 -4.82
C CYS A 311 28.67 41.46 -3.61
N THR A 312 28.45 42.76 -3.80
CA THR A 312 27.85 43.64 -2.77
C THR A 312 26.33 43.74 -2.87
N ILE A 313 25.73 43.17 -3.92
CA ILE A 313 24.29 43.26 -4.20
C ILE A 313 23.59 42.07 -3.53
N PRO A 314 22.73 42.30 -2.53
CA PRO A 314 21.93 41.23 -1.94
C PRO A 314 20.75 40.86 -2.83
N GLY A 315 20.35 39.60 -2.78
CA GLY A 315 19.17 39.08 -3.47
C GLY A 315 19.35 38.90 -4.99
N GLY A 316 18.51 38.00 -5.53
CA GLY A 316 18.64 37.53 -6.90
C GLY A 316 19.79 36.54 -7.05
N VAL A 317 19.54 35.41 -7.73
CA VAL A 317 20.54 34.36 -7.95
C VAL A 317 20.56 34.03 -9.43
N ASN A 318 21.75 33.75 -9.98
CA ASN A 318 21.90 33.37 -11.38
C ASN A 318 22.95 32.27 -11.59
N HIS A 319 23.58 31.79 -10.52
CA HIS A 319 24.57 30.72 -10.58
C HIS A 319 24.58 29.87 -9.31
N VAL A 320 24.97 28.61 -9.47
CA VAL A 320 25.09 27.62 -8.39
C VAL A 320 26.46 26.96 -8.46
N VAL A 321 27.13 26.81 -7.32
CA VAL A 321 28.51 26.30 -7.22
C VAL A 321 28.70 25.47 -5.96
N THR A 322 29.75 24.65 -5.92
CA THR A 322 30.08 23.84 -4.73
C THR A 322 31.24 24.44 -3.97
N VAL A 323 31.01 24.89 -2.74
CA VAL A 323 32.07 25.22 -1.79
C VAL A 323 32.71 23.94 -1.28
N VAL A 324 34.04 23.86 -1.33
CA VAL A 324 34.83 22.67 -0.96
C VAL A 324 35.90 22.97 0.09
N GLY A 325 35.95 24.20 0.58
CA GLY A 325 36.98 24.61 1.53
C GLY A 325 36.87 26.07 1.93
N TRP A 326 37.82 26.49 2.77
CA TRP A 326 37.98 27.87 3.18
C TRP A 326 39.43 28.16 3.57
N ASP A 327 39.80 29.43 3.49
CA ASP A 327 41.08 29.96 3.94
C ASP A 327 40.87 31.32 4.61
N ASP A 328 41.05 31.38 5.93
CA ASP A 328 40.93 32.61 6.74
C ASP A 328 42.02 33.65 6.44
N THR A 329 43.08 33.25 5.72
CA THR A 329 44.24 34.08 5.41
C THR A 329 44.26 34.58 3.96
N PHE A 330 43.23 34.26 3.17
CA PHE A 330 43.13 34.73 1.80
C PHE A 330 43.00 36.26 1.76
N SER A 331 44.04 36.94 1.26
CA SER A 331 44.15 38.40 1.30
C SER A 331 43.00 39.10 0.58
N LYS A 332 42.44 40.12 1.23
CA LYS A 332 41.41 41.01 0.68
C LYS A 332 41.89 41.80 -0.56
N GLU A 333 43.19 41.99 -0.73
CA GLU A 333 43.77 42.74 -1.85
C GLU A 333 43.61 41.99 -3.19
N ASN A 334 43.21 40.71 -3.15
CA ASN A 334 42.91 39.94 -4.34
C ASN A 334 41.56 40.29 -4.98
N PHE A 335 40.62 40.91 -4.26
CA PHE A 335 39.29 41.23 -4.76
C PHE A 335 39.26 42.57 -5.51
N ASN A 336 38.32 42.74 -6.45
CA ASN A 336 38.13 44.04 -7.11
C ASN A 336 37.72 45.11 -6.10
N GLU A 337 38.21 46.35 -6.28
CA GLU A 337 37.88 47.49 -5.41
C GLU A 337 36.36 47.71 -5.24
N VAL A 338 35.57 47.49 -6.30
CA VAL A 338 34.10 47.60 -6.29
C VAL A 338 33.42 46.63 -5.32
N SER A 339 34.12 45.57 -4.93
CA SER A 339 33.65 44.55 -3.98
C SER A 339 33.69 45.02 -2.53
N ASN A 340 34.49 46.04 -2.21
CA ASN A 340 34.61 46.64 -0.87
C ASN A 340 34.80 45.60 0.26
N VAL A 341 35.64 44.59 0.03
CA VAL A 341 35.98 43.56 1.03
C VAL A 341 36.86 44.18 2.11
N SER A 342 36.48 44.03 3.38
CA SER A 342 37.13 44.72 4.50
C SER A 342 38.15 43.87 5.26
N ALA A 343 38.02 42.55 5.19
CA ALA A 343 38.85 41.58 5.89
C ALA A 343 39.30 40.42 4.99
N ASP A 344 40.42 39.81 5.35
CA ASP A 344 40.88 38.56 4.73
C ASP A 344 39.90 37.42 5.05
N GLY A 345 39.92 36.41 4.19
CA GLY A 345 39.10 35.22 4.36
C GLY A 345 38.21 34.95 3.15
N ALA A 346 38.30 33.73 2.62
CA ALA A 346 37.50 33.30 1.50
C ALA A 346 37.11 31.82 1.57
N TRP A 347 36.01 31.49 0.92
CA TRP A 347 35.60 30.15 0.56
C TRP A 347 36.38 29.69 -0.67
N ILE A 348 36.75 28.41 -0.70
CA ILE A 348 37.32 27.75 -1.88
C ILE A 348 36.16 27.09 -2.62
N VAL A 349 35.94 27.51 -3.87
CA VAL A 349 34.73 27.15 -4.61
C VAL A 349 35.07 26.43 -5.90
N LYS A 350 34.49 25.24 -6.08
CA LYS A 350 34.51 24.46 -7.32
C LYS A 350 33.41 24.98 -8.25
N ASN A 351 33.79 25.40 -9.44
CA ASN A 351 32.87 25.87 -10.47
C ASN A 351 32.61 24.78 -11.53
N SER A 352 31.79 25.11 -12.52
CA SER A 352 31.36 24.23 -13.63
C SER A 352 31.59 24.86 -15.01
N TRP A 353 32.61 25.72 -15.16
CA TRP A 353 32.98 26.36 -16.44
C TRP A 353 34.27 25.80 -17.06
N GLY A 354 34.63 24.57 -16.71
CA GLY A 354 35.86 23.91 -17.17
C GLY A 354 37.09 24.26 -16.34
N ASP A 355 38.14 23.46 -16.51
CA ASP A 355 39.41 23.59 -15.78
C ASP A 355 40.28 24.76 -16.26
N SER A 356 40.05 25.27 -17.47
CA SER A 356 40.72 26.47 -17.98
C SER A 356 40.22 27.77 -17.35
N TRP A 357 39.05 27.74 -16.69
CA TRP A 357 38.48 28.91 -16.01
C TRP A 357 38.99 29.04 -14.57
N GLY A 358 39.17 30.27 -14.07
CA GLY A 358 39.68 30.54 -12.73
C GLY A 358 41.05 29.92 -12.47
N GLU A 359 41.25 29.41 -11.25
CA GLU A 359 42.41 28.60 -10.89
C GLU A 359 42.06 27.11 -11.01
N ASN A 360 42.29 26.52 -12.19
CA ASN A 360 42.01 25.11 -12.49
C ASN A 360 40.52 24.74 -12.27
N GLY A 361 39.62 25.66 -12.60
CA GLY A 361 38.17 25.53 -12.40
C GLY A 361 37.68 25.94 -11.00
N TYR A 362 38.56 26.46 -10.16
CA TYR A 362 38.23 26.95 -8.82
C TYR A 362 38.37 28.47 -8.71
N PHE A 363 37.70 29.07 -7.73
CA PHE A 363 37.87 30.47 -7.37
C PHE A 363 37.67 30.68 -5.87
N TYR A 364 38.01 31.87 -5.39
CA TYR A 364 37.85 32.29 -4.01
C TYR A 364 36.68 33.25 -3.88
N LEU A 365 35.73 32.92 -2.99
CA LEU A 365 34.55 33.73 -2.72
C LEU A 365 34.67 34.36 -1.33
N SER A 366 34.65 35.69 -1.21
CA SER A 366 34.78 36.35 0.09
C SER A 366 33.70 35.88 1.08
N TYR A 367 34.05 35.79 2.37
CA TYR A 367 33.06 35.60 3.43
C TYR A 367 32.03 36.74 3.51
N GLU A 368 32.39 37.93 2.99
CA GLU A 368 31.58 39.14 3.02
C GLU A 368 30.55 39.25 1.89
N ASP A 369 30.55 38.31 0.92
CA ASP A 369 29.60 38.29 -0.21
C ASP A 369 28.15 38.38 0.29
N LYS A 370 27.38 39.29 -0.32
CA LYS A 370 26.01 39.62 0.10
C LYS A 370 24.93 38.83 -0.64
N SER A 371 25.31 38.09 -1.68
CA SER A 371 24.40 37.40 -2.59
C SER A 371 24.18 35.92 -2.24
N ILE A 372 25.03 35.33 -1.38
CA ILE A 372 24.85 33.96 -0.90
C ILE A 372 23.49 33.82 -0.20
N SER A 373 22.65 32.92 -0.68
CA SER A 373 21.31 32.69 -0.14
C SER A 373 21.21 31.40 0.69
N THR A 374 21.22 30.26 0.00
CA THR A 374 20.92 28.94 0.55
C THR A 374 22.15 28.05 0.59
N LEU A 375 22.31 27.30 1.69
CA LEU A 375 23.27 26.21 1.81
C LEU A 375 22.56 24.87 1.62
N VAL A 376 22.99 24.07 0.65
CA VAL A 376 22.52 22.70 0.44
C VAL A 376 23.67 21.71 0.57
N CYS A 377 23.49 20.69 1.40
CA CYS A 377 24.39 19.53 1.43
C CYS A 377 23.63 18.29 0.95
N ALA A 378 24.36 17.32 0.40
CA ALA A 378 23.79 16.05 -0.01
C ALA A 378 24.71 14.90 0.39
N THR A 379 24.12 13.78 0.78
CA THR A 379 24.84 12.50 0.88
C THR A 379 24.24 11.48 -0.06
N ALA A 380 25.08 10.56 -0.53
CA ALA A 380 24.65 9.54 -1.47
C ALA A 380 25.22 8.16 -1.13
N VAL A 381 24.54 7.13 -1.63
CA VAL A 381 24.96 5.73 -1.59
C VAL A 381 24.83 5.10 -2.98
N PRO A 382 25.76 4.24 -3.42
CA PRO A 382 25.64 3.58 -4.73
C PRO A 382 24.74 2.34 -4.67
N TYR A 383 24.62 1.71 -3.50
CA TYR A 383 23.88 0.47 -3.31
C TYR A 383 23.05 0.55 -2.03
N PRO A 384 21.79 1.05 -2.08
CA PRO A 384 20.92 1.10 -0.92
C PRO A 384 20.64 -0.32 -0.39
N GLU A 385 20.66 -0.51 0.93
CA GLU A 385 20.34 -1.80 1.56
C GLU A 385 18.87 -2.18 1.31
N TYR A 386 18.00 -1.17 1.24
CA TYR A 386 16.57 -1.27 1.00
C TYR A 386 16.24 -0.73 -0.40
N SER A 387 16.36 -1.59 -1.42
CA SER A 387 16.34 -1.20 -2.83
C SER A 387 15.01 -0.72 -3.42
N ASN A 388 13.92 -0.71 -2.66
CA ASN A 388 12.60 -0.24 -3.12
C ASN A 388 12.23 1.05 -2.38
N ASN A 389 11.73 2.06 -3.08
CA ASN A 389 11.31 3.34 -2.49
C ASN A 389 9.80 3.53 -2.67
N TYR A 390 9.04 3.58 -1.58
CA TYR A 390 7.62 3.91 -1.59
C TYR A 390 7.40 5.37 -1.22
N PHE A 391 6.78 6.12 -2.13
CA PHE A 391 6.46 7.51 -1.94
C PHE A 391 5.22 7.89 -2.77
N TYR A 392 4.56 8.96 -2.38
CA TYR A 392 3.47 9.58 -3.14
C TYR A 392 3.81 11.02 -3.56
N ASP A 393 4.85 11.61 -2.97
CA ASP A 393 5.32 12.95 -3.28
C ASP A 393 6.28 12.92 -4.47
N GLY A 394 5.73 12.91 -5.68
CA GLY A 394 6.49 12.83 -6.92
C GLY A 394 6.97 14.20 -7.42
N SER A 395 6.14 15.23 -7.29
CA SER A 395 6.50 16.58 -7.70
C SER A 395 7.56 17.19 -6.77
N SER A 396 8.41 18.05 -7.32
CA SER A 396 9.50 18.67 -6.56
C SER A 396 9.10 19.96 -5.84
N GLY A 397 7.83 20.36 -5.91
CA GLY A 397 7.32 21.61 -5.33
C GLY A 397 7.53 21.68 -3.81
N ILE A 398 8.12 22.77 -3.33
CA ILE A 398 8.40 22.96 -1.90
C ILE A 398 7.16 23.50 -1.19
N SER A 399 6.65 22.72 -0.23
CA SER A 399 5.56 23.11 0.66
C SER A 399 5.73 22.49 2.05
N SER A 400 5.02 23.03 3.04
CA SER A 400 5.09 22.55 4.43
C SER A 400 3.76 22.70 5.17
N TYR A 401 3.58 21.88 6.20
CA TYR A 401 2.48 21.98 7.15
C TYR A 401 3.00 22.08 8.58
N SER A 402 2.44 23.01 9.37
CA SER A 402 2.85 23.24 10.76
C SER A 402 2.07 22.34 11.73
N LEU A 403 2.71 21.30 12.25
CA LEU A 403 2.16 20.39 13.26
C LEU A 403 2.34 20.94 14.67
N ALA A 404 1.26 21.01 15.44
CA ALA A 404 1.31 21.25 16.88
C ALA A 404 1.80 20.00 17.66
N ALA A 405 2.17 20.19 18.91
CA ALA A 405 2.62 19.09 19.78
C ALA A 405 1.57 17.96 19.84
N GLY A 406 2.00 16.72 19.53
CA GLY A 406 1.14 15.53 19.52
C GLY A 406 0.30 15.33 18.25
N GLU A 407 0.26 16.30 17.33
CA GLU A 407 -0.30 16.10 15.99
C GLU A 407 0.59 15.16 15.15
N LYS A 408 -0.02 14.56 14.12
CA LYS A 408 0.60 13.48 13.36
C LYS A 408 0.35 13.63 11.88
N MET A 409 1.27 13.16 11.07
CA MET A 409 1.05 12.89 9.66
C MET A 409 1.31 11.42 9.36
N ALA A 410 0.69 10.91 8.31
CA ALA A 410 0.93 9.54 7.88
C ALA A 410 0.75 9.37 6.37
N CYS A 411 1.51 8.46 5.80
CA CYS A 411 1.23 7.89 4.48
C CYS A 411 0.79 6.42 4.64
N ILE A 412 -0.18 5.98 3.85
CA ILE A 412 -0.62 4.58 3.75
C ILE A 412 -0.19 4.01 2.41
N PHE A 413 0.72 3.05 2.43
CA PHE A 413 1.24 2.38 1.25
C PHE A 413 0.66 0.97 1.08
N GLU A 414 0.59 0.50 -0.17
CA GLU A 414 0.34 -0.90 -0.50
C GLU A 414 1.66 -1.59 -0.83
N THR A 415 1.90 -2.77 -0.27
CA THR A 415 3.13 -3.57 -0.48
C THR A 415 3.11 -4.20 -1.89
N LYS A 416 3.79 -3.59 -2.86
CA LYS A 416 3.76 -3.95 -4.30
C LYS A 416 5.11 -4.40 -4.87
N ALA A 417 6.23 -3.81 -4.45
CA ALA A 417 7.56 -3.98 -5.04
C ALA A 417 8.09 -5.42 -4.98
N GLY A 418 7.80 -6.15 -3.90
CA GLY A 418 8.19 -7.55 -3.73
C GLY A 418 7.36 -8.53 -4.57
N GLU A 419 6.34 -8.04 -5.28
CA GLU A 419 5.31 -8.79 -5.99
C GLU A 419 4.59 -9.82 -5.10
N LYS A 420 5.16 -11.01 -4.98
CA LYS A 420 4.65 -12.17 -4.22
C LYS A 420 5.55 -12.52 -3.03
N HIS A 421 6.66 -11.83 -2.88
CA HIS A 421 7.60 -11.97 -1.79
C HIS A 421 7.25 -10.97 -0.70
N GLN A 422 7.47 -11.36 0.56
CA GLN A 422 7.44 -10.40 1.65
C GLN A 422 8.43 -9.28 1.35
N GLU A 423 8.12 -8.10 1.87
CA GLU A 423 9.06 -6.99 1.88
C GLU A 423 9.52 -6.73 3.31
N ILE A 424 10.72 -6.20 3.45
CA ILE A 424 11.29 -5.82 4.74
C ILE A 424 11.54 -4.32 4.66
N LEU A 425 10.76 -3.53 5.39
CA LEU A 425 10.98 -2.11 5.58
C LEU A 425 12.02 -1.92 6.69
N GLY A 426 13.05 -1.12 6.45
CA GLY A 426 14.04 -0.79 7.48
C GLY A 426 14.50 0.65 7.51
N GLU A 427 14.07 1.49 6.57
CA GLU A 427 14.33 2.92 6.58
C GLU A 427 13.07 3.71 6.26
N VAL A 428 12.98 4.91 6.82
CA VAL A 428 11.96 5.90 6.52
C VAL A 428 12.66 7.21 6.21
N MET A 429 12.46 7.73 5.01
CA MET A 429 12.91 9.07 4.64
C MET A 429 11.86 10.09 5.07
N THR A 430 12.34 11.17 5.68
CA THR A 430 11.50 12.23 6.25
C THR A 430 12.02 13.59 5.84
N HIS A 431 11.13 14.58 5.75
CA HIS A 431 11.51 15.95 5.43
C HIS A 431 10.91 16.91 6.45
N THR A 432 11.77 17.70 7.12
CA THR A 432 11.35 18.79 8.02
C THR A 432 11.92 20.15 7.60
N TRP A 433 11.16 21.21 7.89
CA TRP A 433 11.54 22.63 7.76
C TRP A 433 11.71 23.25 9.16
N THR A 434 12.32 22.52 10.08
CA THR A 434 12.49 22.96 11.46
C THR A 434 13.79 22.41 12.01
N ASP A 435 14.73 23.31 12.31
CA ASP A 435 15.94 22.94 13.04
C ASP A 435 15.58 22.28 14.37
N ASN A 436 16.40 21.32 14.77
CA ASN A 436 16.25 20.56 16.01
C ASN A 436 14.86 19.89 16.13
N ALA A 437 14.30 19.46 15.00
CA ALA A 437 13.04 18.73 14.94
C ALA A 437 13.11 17.44 15.79
N VAL A 438 12.08 17.20 16.58
CA VAL A 438 11.91 15.98 17.37
C VAL A 438 10.54 15.39 17.07
N TYR A 439 10.55 14.25 16.40
CA TYR A 439 9.35 13.51 16.05
C TYR A 439 9.55 12.03 16.33
N SER A 440 8.46 11.27 16.36
CA SER A 440 8.53 9.82 16.41
C SER A 440 7.99 9.19 15.14
N ILE A 441 8.59 8.08 14.76
CA ILE A 441 8.16 7.22 13.67
C ILE A 441 7.52 5.97 14.27
N GLN A 442 6.34 5.58 13.77
CA GLN A 442 5.70 4.30 14.06
C GLN A 442 5.15 3.71 12.78
N VAL A 443 5.37 2.41 12.57
CA VAL A 443 4.84 1.69 11.40
C VAL A 443 3.68 0.80 11.87
N TYR A 444 2.54 0.84 11.17
CA TYR A 444 1.44 -0.09 11.41
C TYR A 444 1.27 -1.00 10.20
N THR A 445 1.28 -2.31 10.43
CA THR A 445 1.15 -3.32 9.37
C THR A 445 -0.26 -3.88 9.28
N ASN A 446 -0.62 -4.46 8.13
CA ASN A 446 -1.87 -5.20 7.93
C ASN A 446 -3.12 -4.36 8.28
N LEU A 447 -3.16 -3.10 7.83
CA LEU A 447 -4.25 -2.16 8.10
C LEU A 447 -5.62 -2.79 7.78
N LYS A 448 -6.61 -2.47 8.61
CA LYS A 448 -7.99 -2.98 8.48
C LYS A 448 -8.96 -1.96 7.89
N ASP A 449 -8.59 -0.68 7.95
CA ASP A 449 -9.34 0.45 7.46
C ASP A 449 -8.37 1.42 6.78
N ARG A 450 -8.60 1.68 5.49
CA ARG A 450 -7.75 2.56 4.67
C ARG A 450 -7.91 4.04 5.02
N ASN A 451 -8.89 4.41 5.84
CA ASN A 451 -9.09 5.79 6.29
C ASN A 451 -8.53 6.03 7.71
N ASN A 452 -7.90 5.03 8.30
CA ASN A 452 -7.33 5.12 9.64
C ASN A 452 -5.92 4.52 9.65
N PRO A 453 -4.88 5.38 9.62
CA PRO A 453 -3.47 4.95 9.69
C PRO A 453 -3.12 4.06 10.89
N LEU A 454 -3.94 4.03 11.96
CA LEU A 454 -3.71 3.21 13.15
C LEU A 454 -4.50 1.90 13.17
N SER A 455 -5.22 1.56 12.10
CA SER A 455 -6.13 0.41 12.07
C SER A 455 -5.45 -0.96 12.02
N GLY A 456 -4.12 -0.99 11.85
CA GLY A 456 -3.31 -2.20 11.79
C GLY A 456 -2.67 -2.60 13.12
N THR A 457 -1.61 -3.39 13.03
CA THR A 457 -0.80 -3.80 14.19
C THR A 457 0.48 -2.97 14.22
N PRO A 458 0.82 -2.31 15.35
CA PRO A 458 2.09 -1.59 15.48
C PRO A 458 3.25 -2.56 15.27
N ALA A 459 4.22 -2.18 14.44
CA ALA A 459 5.35 -3.03 14.08
C ALA A 459 6.34 -3.20 15.24
N TYR A 460 6.42 -2.23 16.14
CA TYR A 460 7.27 -2.26 17.33
C TYR A 460 6.58 -1.62 18.53
N GLU A 461 7.00 -2.04 19.74
CA GLU A 461 6.31 -1.75 21.01
C GLU A 461 6.19 -0.25 21.32
N SER A 462 7.23 0.53 21.02
CA SER A 462 7.29 1.98 21.27
C SER A 462 7.75 2.72 20.02
N PRO A 463 7.10 3.83 19.63
CA PRO A 463 7.54 4.66 18.51
C PRO A 463 9.04 5.02 18.60
N LEU A 464 9.75 4.96 17.48
CA LEU A 464 11.14 5.40 17.41
C LEU A 464 11.17 6.92 17.47
N VAL A 465 11.75 7.50 18.53
CA VAL A 465 11.95 8.95 18.62
C VAL A 465 13.24 9.32 17.89
N TYR A 466 13.15 10.27 16.97
CA TYR A 466 14.25 10.79 16.19
C TYR A 466 14.41 12.30 16.42
N ARG A 467 15.66 12.75 16.44
CA ARG A 467 16.02 14.18 16.50
C ARG A 467 16.82 14.50 15.25
N GLN A 468 16.28 15.37 14.41
CA GLN A 468 16.95 15.93 13.25
C GLN A 468 17.57 17.29 13.65
N PRO A 469 18.91 17.43 13.71
CA PRO A 469 19.55 18.66 14.19
C PRO A 469 19.35 19.86 13.27
N ILE A 470 19.50 19.67 11.96
CA ILE A 470 19.35 20.71 10.94
C ILE A 470 18.24 20.26 10.00
N GLN A 471 17.35 21.17 9.64
CA GLN A 471 16.25 20.87 8.73
C GLN A 471 16.71 20.39 7.34
N GLY A 472 15.84 19.67 6.65
CA GLY A 472 16.11 19.02 5.37
C GLY A 472 15.51 17.61 5.30
N ILE A 473 16.11 16.77 4.46
CA ILE A 473 15.73 15.39 4.18
C ILE A 473 16.67 14.45 4.94
N ASP A 474 16.11 13.60 5.80
CA ASP A 474 16.85 12.57 6.54
C ASP A 474 16.28 11.18 6.25
N THR A 475 17.15 10.20 5.97
CA THR A 475 16.85 8.77 5.91
C THR A 475 17.09 8.13 7.28
N VAL A 476 16.01 7.78 7.97
CA VAL A 476 16.05 7.27 9.34
C VAL A 476 15.94 5.76 9.36
N SER A 477 16.96 5.05 9.87
CA SER A 477 16.86 3.61 10.11
C SER A 477 15.83 3.30 11.21
N VAL A 478 14.90 2.39 10.91
CA VAL A 478 13.87 1.90 11.83
C VAL A 478 14.06 0.39 12.10
N PRO A 479 13.47 -0.17 13.17
CA PRO A 479 13.47 -1.62 13.34
C PRO A 479 12.87 -2.32 12.12
N GLU A 480 13.50 -3.38 11.61
CA GLU A 480 13.02 -4.11 10.44
C GLU A 480 11.57 -4.59 10.61
N VAL A 481 10.72 -4.24 9.64
CA VAL A 481 9.29 -4.58 9.62
C VAL A 481 9.00 -5.50 8.44
N ILE A 482 8.45 -6.68 8.74
CA ILE A 482 8.00 -7.61 7.70
C ILE A 482 6.62 -7.18 7.19
N LEU A 483 6.52 -6.95 5.89
CA LEU A 483 5.32 -6.55 5.18
C LEU A 483 4.83 -7.70 4.30
N GLU A 484 3.53 -7.99 4.38
CA GLU A 484 2.91 -9.05 3.57
C GLU A 484 2.58 -8.51 2.17
N PRO A 485 2.81 -9.31 1.10
CA PRO A 485 2.52 -8.87 -0.28
C PRO A 485 1.06 -8.44 -0.44
N GLY A 486 0.83 -7.30 -1.10
CA GLY A 486 -0.49 -6.71 -1.31
C GLY A 486 -1.22 -6.26 -0.04
N SER A 487 -0.52 -6.23 1.10
CA SER A 487 -1.08 -5.66 2.34
C SER A 487 -0.82 -4.16 2.41
N PHE A 488 -1.69 -3.44 3.13
CA PHE A 488 -1.50 -2.03 3.44
C PHE A 488 -0.76 -1.85 4.75
N TYR A 489 0.15 -0.88 4.78
CA TYR A 489 0.86 -0.43 5.97
C TYR A 489 0.87 1.10 6.02
N SER A 490 1.01 1.67 7.21
CA SER A 490 1.18 3.11 7.39
C SER A 490 2.53 3.42 8.03
N VAL A 491 3.07 4.58 7.67
CA VAL A 491 4.19 5.22 8.37
C VAL A 491 3.64 6.47 9.02
N VAL A 492 3.71 6.55 10.35
CA VAL A 492 3.13 7.64 11.15
C VAL A 492 4.25 8.45 11.80
N ILE A 493 4.28 9.75 11.47
CA ILE A 493 5.17 10.75 12.08
C ILE A 493 4.37 11.54 13.13
N THR A 494 4.88 11.67 14.35
CA THR A 494 4.25 12.44 15.43
C THR A 494 5.19 13.49 15.98
N ASN A 495 4.76 14.75 16.07
CA ASN A 495 5.52 15.80 16.75
C ASN A 495 5.63 15.49 18.26
N GLN A 496 6.87 15.35 18.77
CA GLN A 496 7.16 14.90 20.15
C GLN A 496 7.20 16.01 21.20
N GLY A 497 6.67 17.19 20.90
CA GLY A 497 6.45 18.23 21.91
C GLY A 497 6.90 19.63 21.51
N GLN A 498 7.32 19.83 20.27
CA GLN A 498 7.59 21.17 19.76
C GLN A 498 6.26 21.93 19.59
N ASN A 499 6.27 23.23 19.92
CA ASN A 499 5.09 24.09 19.74
C ASN A 499 4.59 24.08 18.29
N ARG A 500 5.53 24.11 17.34
CA ARG A 500 5.31 23.94 15.91
C ARG A 500 6.46 23.17 15.30
N LEU A 501 6.15 22.13 14.56
CA LEU A 501 7.05 21.39 13.68
C LEU A 501 6.54 21.59 12.26
N ASN A 502 7.28 22.31 11.43
CA ASN A 502 6.94 22.43 10.01
C ASN A 502 7.45 21.17 9.30
N TYR A 503 6.53 20.32 8.88
CA TYR A 503 6.83 19.07 8.18
C TYR A 503 6.64 19.25 6.67
N GLY A 504 7.51 18.66 5.86
CA GLY A 504 7.45 18.76 4.40
C GLY A 504 6.20 18.07 3.85
N VAL A 505 5.50 18.77 2.96
CA VAL A 505 4.38 18.19 2.20
C VAL A 505 4.56 18.51 0.73
N GLU A 506 4.02 17.66 -0.10
CA GLU A 506 3.76 17.96 -1.50
C GLU A 506 2.43 18.69 -1.64
N ALA A 507 2.42 19.74 -2.47
CA ALA A 507 1.24 20.47 -2.92
C ALA A 507 1.60 21.23 -4.21
N ASP A 508 0.60 21.70 -4.95
CA ASP A 508 0.82 22.54 -6.12
C ASP A 508 1.68 23.77 -5.78
N ALA A 509 2.66 24.07 -6.63
CA ALA A 509 3.60 25.18 -6.42
C ALA A 509 3.98 25.87 -7.74
N GLU A 510 4.28 27.16 -7.69
CA GLU A 510 4.63 27.99 -8.86
C GLU A 510 5.70 29.02 -8.46
N TYR A 511 6.77 29.10 -9.24
CA TYR A 511 7.91 30.00 -9.01
C TYR A 511 8.19 30.91 -10.22
N GLY A 512 7.31 30.94 -11.21
CA GLY A 512 7.40 31.77 -12.42
C GLY A 512 8.26 31.15 -13.52
N TRP A 513 9.39 30.54 -13.16
CA TRP A 513 10.27 29.80 -14.07
C TRP A 513 10.00 28.29 -14.06
N SER A 514 9.30 27.79 -13.03
CA SER A 514 8.89 26.39 -12.91
C SER A 514 7.61 26.27 -12.08
N SER A 515 6.78 25.30 -12.44
CA SER A 515 5.54 24.97 -11.73
C SER A 515 5.43 23.47 -11.48
N PHE A 516 4.66 23.09 -10.46
CA PHE A 516 4.54 21.72 -9.97
C PHE A 516 3.06 21.41 -9.75
N ASP A 517 2.58 20.33 -10.39
CA ASP A 517 1.25 19.78 -10.11
C ASP A 517 1.43 18.56 -9.21
N ALA A 518 0.86 18.62 -8.02
CA ALA A 518 0.87 17.54 -7.05
C ALA A 518 -0.25 16.53 -7.38
N GLY A 519 0.13 15.32 -7.79
CA GLY A 519 -0.74 14.24 -8.22
C GLY A 519 -1.47 13.52 -7.08
N THR A 520 -1.79 14.23 -5.99
CA THR A 520 -2.32 13.64 -4.76
C THR A 520 -3.64 12.88 -4.97
N GLU A 521 -3.82 11.76 -4.27
CA GLU A 521 -5.06 10.98 -4.32
C GLU A 521 -5.63 10.66 -2.92
N ALA A 522 -6.94 10.47 -2.86
CA ALA A 522 -7.62 10.01 -1.66
C ALA A 522 -7.05 8.66 -1.16
N GLY A 523 -6.84 8.56 0.15
CA GLY A 523 -6.35 7.36 0.81
C GLY A 523 -4.83 7.21 0.85
N GLN A 524 -4.07 8.21 0.39
CA GLN A 524 -2.60 8.22 0.43
C GLN A 524 -2.06 8.90 1.70
N GLY A 525 -2.33 10.20 1.87
CA GLY A 525 -1.78 11.05 2.92
C GLY A 525 -2.82 11.52 3.95
N PHE A 526 -2.44 11.51 5.23
CA PHE A 526 -3.35 11.81 6.35
C PHE A 526 -2.75 12.75 7.38
N LEU A 527 -3.61 13.54 8.02
CA LEU A 527 -3.31 14.41 9.16
C LEU A 527 -4.15 14.00 10.37
N TYR A 528 -3.51 13.87 11.53
CA TYR A 528 -4.20 13.72 12.81
C TYR A 528 -4.20 15.04 13.57
N THR A 529 -5.36 15.69 13.62
CA THR A 529 -5.59 16.94 14.37
C THR A 529 -6.97 16.91 15.02
N GLY A 530 -7.14 17.64 16.13
CA GLY A 530 -8.44 17.71 16.83
C GLY A 530 -8.98 16.37 17.34
N GLY A 531 -8.15 15.33 17.43
CA GLY A 531 -8.53 13.99 17.88
C GLY A 531 -8.99 13.04 16.77
N GLN A 532 -8.94 13.44 15.50
CA GLN A 532 -9.41 12.66 14.35
C GLN A 532 -8.39 12.62 13.21
N TRP A 533 -8.45 11.58 12.39
CA TRP A 533 -7.71 11.50 11.14
C TRP A 533 -8.51 12.18 10.03
N LEU A 534 -7.82 13.00 9.25
CA LEU A 534 -8.30 13.70 8.07
C LEU A 534 -7.49 13.23 6.87
N ASP A 535 -8.15 12.96 5.75
CA ASP A 535 -7.51 12.65 4.47
C ASP A 535 -7.14 13.97 3.79
N LEU A 536 -5.84 14.21 3.60
CA LEU A 536 -5.33 15.51 3.16
C LEU A 536 -5.73 15.88 1.72
N HIS A 537 -6.16 14.91 0.91
CA HIS A 537 -6.72 15.15 -0.41
C HIS A 537 -8.23 15.47 -0.31
N SER A 538 -8.97 14.65 0.42
CA SER A 538 -10.44 14.68 0.41
C SER A 538 -11.06 15.84 1.21
N GLU A 539 -10.33 16.41 2.18
CA GLU A 539 -10.86 17.53 2.97
C GLU A 539 -11.05 18.81 2.15
N ASN A 540 -10.13 19.08 1.22
CA ASN A 540 -10.22 20.21 0.30
C ASN A 540 -9.38 19.92 -0.94
N GLU A 541 -10.01 19.41 -2.00
CA GLU A 541 -9.33 19.07 -3.26
C GLU A 541 -8.50 20.24 -3.83
N ALA A 542 -8.93 21.50 -3.61
CA ALA A 542 -8.21 22.69 -4.09
C ALA A 542 -6.97 23.06 -3.25
N GLN A 543 -6.75 22.38 -2.13
CA GLN A 543 -5.58 22.53 -1.24
C GLN A 543 -5.03 21.15 -0.87
N ALA A 544 -5.24 20.16 -1.74
CA ALA A 544 -4.83 18.81 -1.51
C ALA A 544 -3.31 18.74 -1.34
N MET A 545 -2.87 17.88 -0.43
CA MET A 545 -1.44 17.73 -0.12
C MET A 545 -1.13 16.30 0.30
N CYS A 546 0.12 15.90 0.15
CA CYS A 546 0.62 14.60 0.61
C CYS A 546 1.86 14.77 1.49
N PRO A 547 1.98 14.13 2.67
CA PRO A 547 3.20 14.21 3.47
C PRO A 547 4.42 13.66 2.73
N ARG A 548 5.55 14.36 2.81
CA ARG A 548 6.84 13.86 2.30
C ARG A 548 7.41 12.83 3.28
N ILE A 549 6.88 11.62 3.17
CA ILE A 549 7.27 10.44 3.93
C ILE A 549 7.53 9.36 2.90
N LYS A 550 8.74 8.78 2.90
CA LYS A 550 9.07 7.65 2.05
C LYS A 550 9.45 6.44 2.89
N ALA A 551 9.10 5.25 2.42
CA ALA A 551 9.45 4.00 3.08
C ALA A 551 10.36 3.18 2.17
N HIS A 552 11.59 2.90 2.63
CA HIS A 552 12.47 2.02 1.88
C HIS A 552 12.31 0.57 2.34
N THR A 553 12.11 -0.33 1.37
CA THR A 553 11.99 -1.77 1.60
C THR A 553 12.98 -2.56 0.77
N ARG A 554 13.20 -3.81 1.15
CA ARG A 554 13.87 -4.81 0.28
C ARG A 554 13.01 -6.05 0.12
N THR A 555 13.14 -6.69 -1.03
CA THR A 555 12.44 -7.93 -1.32
C THR A 555 13.00 -9.08 -0.48
N GLY A 556 12.11 -9.69 0.31
CA GLY A 556 12.39 -10.78 1.22
C GLY A 556 12.00 -12.16 0.66
N LYS A 557 11.56 -13.05 1.54
CA LYS A 557 11.22 -14.44 1.18
C LYS A 557 9.87 -14.53 0.49
N LEU A 558 9.74 -15.50 -0.42
CA LEU A 558 8.45 -15.85 -1.00
C LEU A 558 7.52 -16.39 0.09
N VAL A 559 6.38 -15.73 0.31
CA VAL A 559 5.36 -16.18 1.24
C VAL A 559 4.04 -16.34 0.51
N VAL A 560 3.30 -17.38 0.87
CA VAL A 560 1.99 -17.65 0.31
C VAL A 560 1.01 -17.69 1.47
N GLY A 561 0.13 -16.70 1.52
CA GLY A 561 -0.83 -16.53 2.60
C GLY A 561 -1.78 -17.71 2.78
N VAL A 562 -2.45 -17.76 3.93
CA VAL A 562 -3.37 -18.83 4.31
C VAL A 562 -4.81 -18.38 4.09
N PRO A 563 -5.63 -19.11 3.32
CA PRO A 563 -7.04 -18.75 3.13
C PRO A 563 -7.81 -18.70 4.47
N ALA A 564 -8.40 -17.54 4.76
CA ALA A 564 -9.21 -17.31 5.95
C ALA A 564 -10.70 -17.57 5.70
N SER A 565 -11.49 -17.63 6.79
CA SER A 565 -12.95 -17.72 6.78
C SER A 565 -13.54 -18.82 5.87
N VAL A 566 -12.83 -19.94 5.74
CA VAL A 566 -13.28 -21.06 4.91
C VAL A 566 -14.63 -21.59 5.44
N LYS A 567 -15.60 -21.77 4.55
CA LYS A 567 -16.95 -22.28 4.86
C LYS A 567 -17.28 -23.45 3.95
N ALA A 568 -18.10 -24.38 4.46
CA ALA A 568 -18.62 -25.51 3.71
C ALA A 568 -20.14 -25.61 3.88
N GLU A 569 -20.88 -25.41 2.79
CA GLU A 569 -22.34 -25.43 2.77
C GLU A 569 -22.88 -26.61 1.95
N VAL A 570 -23.84 -27.36 2.51
CA VAL A 570 -24.47 -28.50 1.84
C VAL A 570 -25.48 -27.99 0.82
N LYS A 571 -25.22 -28.19 -0.48
CA LYS A 571 -26.14 -27.81 -1.57
C LYS A 571 -26.94 -28.99 -2.12
N GLY A 572 -26.66 -30.20 -1.66
CA GLY A 572 -27.41 -31.40 -2.00
C GLY A 572 -26.80 -32.65 -1.39
N TYR A 573 -27.43 -33.80 -1.67
CA TYR A 573 -26.99 -35.08 -1.13
C TYR A 573 -25.59 -35.52 -1.59
N ASN A 574 -25.08 -34.91 -2.66
CA ASN A 574 -23.78 -35.18 -3.28
C ASN A 574 -23.07 -33.89 -3.74
N LYS A 575 -23.34 -32.75 -3.08
CA LYS A 575 -22.75 -31.45 -3.44
C LYS A 575 -22.47 -30.62 -2.21
N ILE A 576 -21.23 -30.13 -2.09
CA ILE A 576 -20.82 -29.20 -1.03
C ILE A 576 -20.20 -27.97 -1.71
N GLN A 577 -20.72 -26.79 -1.39
CA GLN A 577 -20.17 -25.51 -1.82
C GLN A 577 -19.16 -25.03 -0.78
N LEU A 578 -17.95 -24.72 -1.22
CA LEU A 578 -16.93 -24.06 -0.42
C LEU A 578 -16.85 -22.58 -0.79
N SER A 579 -16.50 -21.75 0.19
CA SER A 579 -16.11 -20.36 0.01
C SER A 579 -15.05 -19.94 1.03
N TRP A 580 -14.22 -18.96 0.71
CA TRP A 580 -13.16 -18.42 1.58
C TRP A 580 -12.89 -16.93 1.27
N GLU A 581 -12.00 -16.29 2.04
CA GLU A 581 -11.51 -14.94 1.74
C GLU A 581 -10.31 -14.98 0.79
N ALA A 582 -10.20 -13.98 -0.08
CA ALA A 582 -9.09 -13.88 -1.03
C ALA A 582 -7.76 -13.73 -0.29
N VAL A 583 -6.76 -14.49 -0.72
CA VAL A 583 -5.36 -14.31 -0.33
C VAL A 583 -4.71 -13.37 -1.36
N PRO A 584 -4.27 -12.16 -0.96
CA PRO A 584 -3.57 -11.23 -1.84
C PRO A 584 -2.36 -11.88 -2.54
N GLY A 585 -2.10 -11.49 -3.79
CA GLY A 585 -0.93 -11.94 -4.57
C GLY A 585 -0.90 -13.41 -5.00
N CYS A 586 -1.91 -14.23 -4.69
CA CYS A 586 -1.90 -15.65 -5.07
C CYS A 586 -2.36 -15.91 -6.52
N ASP A 587 -1.83 -16.96 -7.15
CA ASP A 587 -2.19 -17.41 -8.51
C ASP A 587 -3.32 -18.46 -8.51
N GLY A 588 -3.93 -18.69 -7.35
CA GLY A 588 -5.07 -19.58 -7.20
C GLY A 588 -4.99 -20.48 -5.98
N TYR A 589 -5.91 -21.43 -5.94
CA TYR A 589 -6.16 -22.26 -4.77
C TYR A 589 -6.15 -23.74 -5.08
N THR A 590 -5.89 -24.55 -4.07
CA THR A 590 -6.05 -26.00 -4.12
C THR A 590 -6.86 -26.47 -2.93
N VAL A 591 -7.91 -27.23 -3.24
CA VAL A 591 -8.83 -27.78 -2.24
C VAL A 591 -8.43 -29.22 -1.94
N TYR A 592 -8.38 -29.54 -0.65
CA TYR A 592 -8.16 -30.89 -0.14
C TYR A 592 -9.39 -31.35 0.63
N ARG A 593 -9.67 -32.65 0.59
CA ARG A 593 -10.85 -33.25 1.22
C ARG A 593 -10.52 -34.55 1.93
N LYS A 594 -11.05 -34.72 3.14
CA LYS A 594 -11.00 -35.93 3.96
C LYS A 594 -12.41 -36.48 4.16
N GLU A 595 -12.57 -37.81 4.17
CA GLU A 595 -13.84 -38.51 4.44
C GLU A 595 -13.82 -39.06 5.88
N GLY A 596 -14.68 -38.53 6.76
CA GLY A 596 -14.72 -38.91 8.18
C GLY A 596 -13.34 -38.84 8.87
N ASN A 597 -12.98 -39.89 9.61
CA ASN A 597 -11.65 -40.06 10.22
C ASN A 597 -10.63 -40.73 9.29
N GLY A 598 -11.00 -41.05 8.04
CA GLY A 598 -10.12 -41.72 7.08
C GLY A 598 -8.95 -40.85 6.61
N PRO A 599 -8.01 -41.38 5.82
CA PRO A 599 -6.88 -40.59 5.31
C PRO A 599 -7.37 -39.43 4.44
N VAL A 600 -6.58 -38.36 4.36
CA VAL A 600 -6.82 -37.28 3.40
C VAL A 600 -6.76 -37.90 2.00
N LYS A 601 -7.90 -37.99 1.31
CA LYS A 601 -7.89 -38.27 -0.12
C LYS A 601 -7.31 -37.01 -0.76
N GLY A 602 -6.17 -37.16 -1.44
CA GLY A 602 -5.41 -36.03 -1.99
C GLY A 602 -6.24 -35.04 -2.84
N ARG A 603 -5.61 -33.92 -3.19
CA ARG A 603 -6.06 -32.83 -4.06
C ARG A 603 -7.35 -33.13 -4.85
N VAL A 604 -8.47 -32.51 -4.47
CA VAL A 604 -9.75 -32.70 -5.16
C VAL A 604 -9.99 -31.70 -6.28
N SER A 605 -9.32 -30.54 -6.24
CA SER A 605 -9.40 -29.55 -7.33
C SER A 605 -8.31 -28.49 -7.27
N VAL A 606 -8.14 -27.79 -8.39
CA VAL A 606 -7.32 -26.60 -8.58
C VAL A 606 -8.22 -25.51 -9.10
N VAL A 607 -8.22 -24.37 -8.41
CA VAL A 607 -8.93 -23.17 -8.84
C VAL A 607 -7.85 -22.25 -9.40
N GLY A 608 -7.86 -22.06 -10.72
CA GLY A 608 -6.82 -21.34 -11.47
C GLY A 608 -7.11 -19.86 -11.66
N ASP A 609 -8.33 -19.42 -11.36
CA ASP A 609 -8.70 -18.02 -11.16
C ASP A 609 -8.68 -17.72 -9.65
N THR A 610 -8.61 -16.45 -9.24
CA THR A 610 -8.70 -16.05 -7.83
C THR A 610 -10.11 -16.23 -7.26
N SER A 611 -10.96 -17.06 -7.88
CA SER A 611 -12.32 -17.31 -7.42
C SER A 611 -12.30 -17.96 -6.04
N CYS A 612 -12.88 -17.26 -5.07
CA CYS A 612 -12.85 -17.67 -3.67
C CYS A 612 -13.97 -18.65 -3.32
N THR A 613 -14.41 -19.45 -4.31
CA THR A 613 -15.49 -20.43 -4.16
C THR A 613 -15.22 -21.68 -4.97
N TYR A 614 -15.68 -22.83 -4.49
CA TYR A 614 -15.58 -24.09 -5.23
C TYR A 614 -16.77 -25.01 -4.94
N LEU A 615 -17.45 -25.47 -5.98
CA LEU A 615 -18.54 -26.45 -5.85
C LEU A 615 -17.99 -27.87 -6.02
N ASP A 616 -17.81 -28.59 -4.92
CA ASP A 616 -17.47 -30.00 -4.93
C ASP A 616 -18.68 -30.83 -5.41
N LYS A 617 -18.69 -31.18 -6.70
CA LYS A 617 -19.65 -32.11 -7.33
C LYS A 617 -19.15 -33.56 -7.28
N ASP A 618 -17.90 -33.76 -6.85
CA ASP A 618 -17.18 -35.03 -6.82
C ASP A 618 -17.05 -35.58 -5.40
N VAL A 619 -17.91 -35.15 -4.47
CA VAL A 619 -18.33 -35.94 -3.30
C VAL A 619 -19.10 -37.16 -3.79
N LYS A 620 -18.35 -38.00 -4.52
CA LYS A 620 -18.76 -39.22 -5.17
C LYS A 620 -18.25 -40.40 -4.34
N SER A 621 -19.18 -41.33 -4.17
CA SER A 621 -19.01 -42.77 -4.05
C SER A 621 -17.69 -43.31 -4.61
N SER A 622 -16.64 -43.37 -3.78
CA SER A 622 -15.45 -44.14 -4.13
C SER A 622 -15.75 -45.62 -3.90
N GLY A 623 -15.89 -46.38 -4.99
CA GLY A 623 -16.24 -47.80 -5.00
C GLY A 623 -17.75 -48.01 -4.89
N PHE A 624 -18.45 -48.03 -6.03
CA PHE A 624 -19.83 -48.52 -6.23
C PHE A 624 -21.00 -47.99 -5.37
N TYR A 625 -20.80 -47.18 -4.31
CA TYR A 625 -21.87 -46.92 -3.33
C TYR A 625 -21.98 -45.45 -2.88
N ILE A 626 -23.18 -44.89 -2.96
CA ILE A 626 -23.52 -43.57 -2.44
C ILE A 626 -23.60 -43.65 -0.91
N LYS A 627 -22.82 -42.87 -0.16
CA LYS A 627 -22.95 -42.82 1.30
C LYS A 627 -23.65 -41.52 1.71
N LEU A 628 -24.91 -41.64 2.11
CA LEU A 628 -25.66 -40.56 2.76
C LEU A 628 -25.18 -40.39 4.21
N ARG A 629 -25.19 -39.15 4.73
CA ARG A 629 -24.76 -38.79 6.10
C ARG A 629 -23.25 -38.95 6.36
N VAL A 630 -22.43 -38.76 5.34
CA VAL A 630 -20.97 -38.74 5.48
C VAL A 630 -20.49 -37.33 5.77
N THR A 631 -19.63 -37.19 6.77
CA THR A 631 -18.92 -35.95 7.06
C THR A 631 -17.68 -35.86 6.18
N TYR A 632 -17.55 -34.77 5.44
CA TYR A 632 -16.35 -34.42 4.69
C TYR A 632 -15.70 -33.22 5.35
N THR A 633 -14.38 -33.29 5.54
CA THR A 633 -13.58 -32.19 6.06
C THR A 633 -12.73 -31.62 4.93
N TYR A 634 -12.72 -30.30 4.78
CA TYR A 634 -12.04 -29.58 3.73
C TYR A 634 -10.98 -28.64 4.30
N THR A 635 -9.86 -28.51 3.60
CA THR A 635 -8.87 -27.46 3.82
C THR A 635 -8.50 -26.86 2.46
N VAL A 636 -8.18 -25.58 2.43
CA VAL A 636 -7.77 -24.87 1.22
C VAL A 636 -6.35 -24.36 1.40
N ARG A 637 -5.54 -24.41 0.35
CA ARG A 637 -4.21 -23.77 0.29
C ARG A 637 -4.20 -22.80 -0.88
N ALA A 638 -3.68 -21.59 -0.67
CA ALA A 638 -3.27 -20.74 -1.78
C ALA A 638 -1.96 -21.26 -2.38
N TYR A 639 -1.72 -20.94 -3.64
CA TYR A 639 -0.43 -21.17 -4.29
C TYR A 639 -0.02 -19.98 -5.14
N VAL A 640 1.28 -19.89 -5.37
CA VAL A 640 1.89 -19.00 -6.36
C VAL A 640 2.70 -19.81 -7.37
N MET A 641 2.79 -19.32 -8.59
CA MET A 641 3.64 -19.80 -9.66
C MET A 641 5.00 -19.10 -9.52
N ASN A 642 6.06 -19.87 -9.29
CA ASN A 642 7.43 -19.41 -9.29
C ASN A 642 8.25 -20.31 -10.22
N GLY A 643 8.83 -19.75 -11.29
CA GLY A 643 9.56 -20.50 -12.31
C GLY A 643 8.72 -21.63 -12.95
N GLY A 644 7.44 -21.38 -13.19
CA GLY A 644 6.50 -22.38 -13.73
C GLY A 644 6.06 -23.47 -12.74
N LYS A 645 6.53 -23.45 -11.48
CA LYS A 645 6.19 -24.44 -10.43
C LYS A 645 5.29 -23.82 -9.37
N LYS A 646 4.33 -24.61 -8.86
CA LYS A 646 3.44 -24.20 -7.76
C LYS A 646 4.15 -24.28 -6.42
N LYS A 647 4.25 -23.15 -5.72
CA LYS A 647 4.63 -23.05 -4.31
C LYS A 647 3.37 -22.84 -3.49
N PHE A 648 3.14 -23.68 -2.50
CA PHE A 648 1.89 -23.70 -1.72
C PHE A 648 2.09 -23.10 -0.34
N GLY A 649 1.14 -22.26 0.10
CA GLY A 649 1.05 -21.75 1.46
C GLY A 649 0.62 -22.83 2.46
N ALA A 650 0.39 -22.48 3.72
CA ALA A 650 -0.14 -23.43 4.70
C ALA A 650 -1.60 -23.80 4.41
N HIS A 651 -2.08 -24.87 5.04
CA HIS A 651 -3.50 -25.24 4.97
C HIS A 651 -4.34 -24.30 5.84
N SER A 652 -5.50 -23.91 5.34
CA SER A 652 -6.56 -23.29 6.15
C SER A 652 -6.96 -24.21 7.31
N ALA A 653 -7.65 -23.63 8.30
CA ALA A 653 -8.39 -24.41 9.27
C ALA A 653 -9.37 -25.37 8.56
N GLY A 654 -9.51 -26.58 9.10
CA GLY A 654 -10.38 -27.61 8.53
C GLY A 654 -11.85 -27.33 8.81
N VAL A 655 -12.68 -27.27 7.77
CA VAL A 655 -14.14 -27.15 7.92
C VAL A 655 -14.86 -28.41 7.48
N SER A 656 -15.92 -28.77 8.20
CA SER A 656 -16.64 -30.01 7.94
C SER A 656 -18.09 -29.78 7.56
N ALA A 657 -18.56 -30.52 6.57
CA ALA A 657 -19.96 -30.55 6.17
C ALA A 657 -20.43 -32.00 6.00
N LYS A 658 -21.68 -32.27 6.39
CA LYS A 658 -22.27 -33.61 6.35
C LYS A 658 -23.31 -33.71 5.24
N THR A 659 -23.12 -34.61 4.29
CA THR A 659 -24.05 -34.76 3.17
C THR A 659 -25.39 -35.32 3.64
N GLU A 660 -26.48 -34.67 3.25
CA GLU A 660 -27.84 -35.13 3.54
C GLU A 660 -28.83 -34.80 2.41
N MET A 661 -29.97 -35.49 2.41
CA MET A 661 -31.05 -35.18 1.47
C MET A 661 -31.83 -33.97 1.98
N GLY A 662 -32.33 -33.15 1.05
CA GLY A 662 -33.18 -32.01 1.39
C GLY A 662 -34.47 -32.41 2.12
N THR A 663 -35.03 -31.47 2.86
CA THR A 663 -36.24 -31.67 3.68
C THR A 663 -37.52 -31.57 2.84
N THR A 664 -38.44 -32.50 3.06
CA THR A 664 -39.78 -32.49 2.47
C THR A 664 -40.73 -31.57 3.25
N ALA A 665 -41.30 -30.58 2.56
CA ALA A 665 -42.37 -29.71 3.05
C ALA A 665 -43.71 -30.20 2.50
N THR A 666 -44.62 -30.63 3.39
CA THR A 666 -45.90 -31.26 3.01
C THR A 666 -47.08 -30.31 3.22
N THR A 667 -47.84 -30.07 2.16
CA THR A 667 -49.11 -29.34 2.18
C THR A 667 -50.29 -30.31 2.09
N VAL A 668 -51.34 -30.09 2.89
CA VAL A 668 -52.51 -30.97 2.96
C VAL A 668 -53.80 -30.17 2.84
N ARG A 669 -54.79 -30.71 2.11
CA ARG A 669 -56.15 -30.17 1.98
C ARG A 669 -57.20 -31.27 2.07
N THR A 670 -58.25 -31.09 2.86
CA THR A 670 -59.45 -31.92 2.87
C THR A 670 -60.37 -31.53 1.71
N ASN A 671 -61.02 -32.52 1.09
CA ASN A 671 -61.89 -32.33 -0.07
C ASN A 671 -63.29 -32.90 0.20
N ASN A 672 -64.30 -32.31 -0.45
CA ASN A 672 -65.73 -32.61 -0.29
C ASN A 672 -66.18 -34.04 -0.71
N ASN A 673 -65.26 -34.85 -1.22
CA ASN A 673 -65.48 -36.22 -1.69
C ASN A 673 -64.81 -37.27 -0.78
N MET A 674 -64.69 -36.98 0.53
CA MET A 674 -64.18 -37.94 1.52
C MET A 674 -62.72 -38.37 1.25
N TYR A 675 -61.85 -37.42 0.90
CA TYR A 675 -60.42 -37.67 0.78
C TYR A 675 -59.58 -36.43 1.10
N ASN A 676 -58.36 -36.66 1.58
CA ASN A 676 -57.38 -35.61 1.82
C ASN A 676 -56.33 -35.62 0.70
N SER A 677 -56.07 -34.47 0.09
CA SER A 677 -55.02 -34.25 -0.91
C SER A 677 -53.72 -33.81 -0.23
N LEU A 678 -52.61 -34.41 -0.62
CA LEU A 678 -51.27 -34.04 -0.18
C LEU A 678 -50.42 -33.63 -1.39
N SER A 679 -49.53 -32.65 -1.19
CA SER A 679 -48.49 -32.27 -2.14
C SER A 679 -47.21 -31.83 -1.43
N TRP A 680 -46.05 -32.03 -2.05
CA TRP A 680 -44.75 -31.66 -1.48
C TRP A 680 -43.74 -31.19 -2.52
N ASN A 681 -42.67 -30.53 -2.07
CA ASN A 681 -41.53 -30.15 -2.92
C ASN A 681 -40.73 -31.37 -3.39
N LYS A 682 -40.17 -31.26 -4.59
CA LYS A 682 -39.28 -32.28 -5.14
C LYS A 682 -37.96 -32.29 -4.39
N ILE A 683 -37.49 -33.47 -3.98
CA ILE A 683 -36.18 -33.66 -3.35
C ILE A 683 -35.20 -34.21 -4.38
N ASP A 684 -34.07 -33.52 -4.55
CA ASP A 684 -33.02 -33.99 -5.44
C ASP A 684 -32.42 -35.31 -4.94
N GLY A 685 -32.23 -36.25 -5.87
CA GLY A 685 -31.75 -37.60 -5.56
C GLY A 685 -32.76 -38.56 -4.92
N ALA A 686 -34.05 -38.22 -4.82
CA ALA A 686 -35.07 -39.14 -4.31
C ALA A 686 -35.50 -40.17 -5.38
N ASP A 687 -35.62 -41.45 -4.98
CA ASP A 687 -36.19 -42.52 -5.82
C ASP A 687 -37.73 -42.58 -5.69
N GLY A 688 -38.26 -41.98 -4.64
CA GLY A 688 -39.69 -41.89 -4.38
C GLY A 688 -39.99 -41.36 -2.99
N TYR A 689 -41.24 -41.54 -2.54
CA TYR A 689 -41.74 -40.95 -1.31
C TYR A 689 -42.59 -41.92 -0.49
N TYR A 690 -42.40 -41.89 0.83
CA TYR A 690 -43.28 -42.54 1.79
C TYR A 690 -44.24 -41.50 2.34
N VAL A 691 -45.53 -41.80 2.25
CA VAL A 691 -46.60 -40.98 2.82
C VAL A 691 -47.09 -41.64 4.09
N TYR A 692 -47.01 -40.89 5.18
CA TYR A 692 -47.48 -41.33 6.49
C TYR A 692 -48.68 -40.51 6.94
N ARG A 693 -49.53 -41.14 7.74
CA ARG A 693 -50.69 -40.54 8.39
C ARG A 693 -50.77 -40.98 9.84
N ARG A 694 -51.28 -40.11 10.70
CA ARG A 694 -51.69 -40.48 12.06
C ARG A 694 -52.95 -39.74 12.48
N ILE A 695 -53.61 -40.28 13.50
CA ILE A 695 -54.48 -39.48 14.36
C ILE A 695 -53.56 -38.79 15.39
N PRO A 696 -53.74 -37.48 15.68
CA PRO A 696 -52.93 -36.79 16.67
C PRO A 696 -52.85 -37.56 18.00
N GLY A 697 -51.65 -37.74 18.54
CA GLY A 697 -51.41 -38.54 19.75
C GLY A 697 -51.25 -40.04 19.52
N LYS A 698 -51.41 -40.55 18.30
CA LYS A 698 -51.16 -41.95 17.93
C LYS A 698 -49.89 -42.10 17.07
N SER A 699 -49.43 -43.34 16.91
CA SER A 699 -48.29 -43.70 16.05
C SER A 699 -48.56 -43.41 14.58
N TRP A 700 -47.48 -43.15 13.83
CA TRP A 700 -47.52 -42.96 12.38
C TRP A 700 -47.74 -44.27 11.64
N GLU A 701 -48.67 -44.26 10.69
CA GLU A 701 -48.96 -45.34 9.77
C GLU A 701 -48.44 -44.97 8.38
N CYS A 702 -47.64 -45.83 7.74
CA CYS A 702 -47.27 -45.65 6.33
C CYS A 702 -48.44 -46.06 5.44
N ILE A 703 -49.11 -45.09 4.83
CA ILE A 703 -50.32 -45.33 4.02
C ILE A 703 -50.02 -45.54 2.53
N LYS A 704 -48.88 -45.04 2.04
CA LYS A 704 -48.47 -45.23 0.66
C LYS A 704 -46.97 -45.10 0.46
N VAL A 705 -46.43 -45.96 -0.40
CA VAL A 705 -45.12 -45.78 -1.03
C VAL A 705 -45.33 -45.41 -2.49
N LEU A 706 -44.77 -44.28 -2.91
CA LEU A 706 -44.80 -43.79 -4.27
C LEU A 706 -43.42 -43.98 -4.89
N LYS A 707 -43.35 -44.74 -6.00
CA LYS A 707 -42.13 -44.92 -6.78
C LYS A 707 -42.03 -43.81 -7.83
N GLY A 708 -40.84 -43.27 -8.00
CA GLY A 708 -40.55 -42.22 -8.99
C GLY A 708 -40.35 -40.84 -8.35
N ARG A 709 -39.26 -40.18 -8.74
CA ARG A 709 -38.84 -38.87 -8.23
C ARG A 709 -39.85 -37.73 -8.43
N ASN A 710 -40.74 -37.88 -9.42
CA ASN A 710 -41.75 -36.88 -9.78
C ASN A 710 -43.14 -37.16 -9.16
N SER A 711 -43.28 -38.19 -8.31
CA SER A 711 -44.54 -38.45 -7.59
C SER A 711 -44.69 -37.49 -6.41
N LEU A 712 -45.14 -36.27 -6.68
CA LEU A 712 -45.18 -35.17 -5.70
C LEU A 712 -46.56 -34.91 -5.07
N LYS A 713 -47.55 -35.75 -5.37
CA LYS A 713 -48.93 -35.61 -4.91
C LYS A 713 -49.54 -36.96 -4.54
N TYR A 714 -50.45 -36.98 -3.57
CA TYR A 714 -51.19 -38.18 -3.18
C TYR A 714 -52.60 -37.83 -2.68
N GLN A 715 -53.56 -38.73 -2.89
CA GLN A 715 -54.92 -38.62 -2.34
C GLN A 715 -55.18 -39.76 -1.37
N ASP A 716 -55.36 -39.44 -0.09
CA ASP A 716 -55.78 -40.39 0.92
C ASP A 716 -57.32 -40.49 0.95
N LYS A 717 -57.83 -41.53 0.30
CA LYS A 717 -59.27 -41.86 0.24
C LYS A 717 -59.73 -42.78 1.38
N LYS A 718 -58.81 -43.27 2.24
CA LYS A 718 -59.13 -44.17 3.35
C LYS A 718 -59.41 -43.40 4.66
N VAL A 719 -59.83 -42.15 4.55
CA VAL A 719 -60.10 -41.26 5.67
C VAL A 719 -61.53 -41.43 6.18
N LYS A 720 -61.73 -41.24 7.48
CA LYS A 720 -63.05 -41.23 8.11
C LYS A 720 -63.58 -39.80 8.21
N SER A 721 -64.89 -39.65 7.98
CA SER A 721 -65.59 -38.37 8.09
C SER A 721 -65.35 -37.74 9.46
N LEU A 722 -65.01 -36.45 9.49
CA LEU A 722 -64.81 -35.66 10.71
C LEU A 722 -63.73 -36.20 11.67
N GLU A 723 -62.85 -37.07 11.18
CA GLU A 723 -61.67 -37.50 11.92
C GLU A 723 -60.52 -36.52 11.66
N THR A 724 -59.72 -36.25 12.69
CA THR A 724 -58.56 -35.35 12.56
C THR A 724 -57.31 -36.16 12.23
N TYR A 725 -56.59 -35.77 11.18
CA TYR A 725 -55.35 -36.40 10.76
C TYR A 725 -54.19 -35.41 10.75
N GLN A 726 -52.98 -35.95 10.90
CA GLN A 726 -51.72 -35.31 10.50
C GLN A 726 -51.02 -36.20 9.49
N TYR A 727 -50.28 -35.57 8.58
CA TYR A 727 -49.52 -36.24 7.54
C TYR A 727 -48.05 -35.83 7.60
N MET A 728 -47.17 -36.71 7.14
CA MET A 728 -45.79 -36.37 6.83
C MET A 728 -45.37 -37.16 5.60
N VAL A 729 -44.45 -36.59 4.82
CA VAL A 729 -43.87 -37.25 3.67
C VAL A 729 -42.38 -37.34 3.85
N ARG A 730 -41.77 -38.48 3.54
CA ARG A 730 -40.31 -38.64 3.52
C ARG A 730 -39.88 -39.05 2.13
N ALA A 731 -38.93 -38.34 1.53
CA ALA A 731 -38.24 -38.85 0.36
C ALA A 731 -37.38 -40.04 0.77
N TYR A 732 -37.25 -41.04 -0.11
CA TYR A 732 -36.31 -42.13 0.08
C TYR A 732 -35.36 -42.26 -1.09
N ARG A 733 -34.15 -42.72 -0.79
CA ARG A 733 -33.17 -43.21 -1.77
C ARG A 733 -32.73 -44.61 -1.38
N SER A 734 -32.67 -45.51 -2.34
CA SER A 734 -32.25 -46.90 -2.14
C SER A 734 -30.80 -47.05 -2.56
N ILE A 735 -29.98 -47.55 -1.66
CA ILE A 735 -28.54 -47.76 -1.84
C ILE A 735 -28.26 -49.15 -1.27
N GLU A 736 -27.78 -50.08 -2.11
CA GLU A 736 -27.52 -51.48 -1.72
C GLU A 736 -28.71 -52.17 -1.04
N GLY A 737 -29.93 -51.91 -1.53
CA GLY A 737 -31.16 -52.44 -0.91
C GLY A 737 -31.57 -51.78 0.40
N LYS A 738 -30.70 -50.95 1.01
CA LYS A 738 -31.03 -50.13 2.19
C LYS A 738 -31.68 -48.81 1.78
N LYS A 739 -32.79 -48.48 2.44
CA LYS A 739 -33.49 -47.20 2.23
C LYS A 739 -33.01 -46.14 3.21
N TRP A 740 -32.61 -45.01 2.66
CA TRP A 740 -32.27 -43.81 3.40
C TRP A 740 -33.39 -42.80 3.22
N TYR A 741 -33.68 -42.05 4.27
CA TYR A 741 -34.85 -41.18 4.32
C TYR A 741 -34.48 -39.74 4.60
N SER A 742 -35.17 -38.81 3.95
CA SER A 742 -34.98 -37.39 4.18
C SER A 742 -35.45 -37.01 5.59
N PRO A 743 -34.98 -35.86 6.10
CA PRO A 743 -35.75 -35.11 7.09
C PRO A 743 -37.14 -34.78 6.54
N TYR A 744 -38.07 -34.46 7.44
CA TYR A 744 -39.46 -34.17 7.08
C TYR A 744 -40.07 -33.09 7.98
N HIS A 745 -41.07 -32.40 7.44
CA HIS A 745 -42.00 -31.62 8.24
C HIS A 745 -43.35 -32.32 8.34
N CYS A 746 -43.96 -32.25 9.53
CA CYS A 746 -45.34 -32.67 9.73
C CYS A 746 -46.28 -31.60 9.17
N SER A 747 -47.37 -32.02 8.55
CA SER A 747 -48.46 -31.10 8.22
C SER A 747 -49.12 -30.58 9.50
N GLY A 748 -49.85 -29.47 9.37
CA GLY A 748 -50.88 -29.10 10.34
C GLY A 748 -51.91 -30.22 10.53
N LYS A 749 -52.68 -30.14 11.62
CA LYS A 749 -53.85 -31.01 11.86
C LYS A 749 -54.95 -30.61 10.89
N ILE A 750 -55.60 -31.59 10.26
CA ILE A 750 -56.70 -31.35 9.33
C ILE A 750 -57.88 -32.26 9.65
N VAL A 751 -59.08 -31.72 9.61
CA VAL A 751 -60.33 -32.46 9.79
C VAL A 751 -60.86 -32.91 8.44
N THR A 752 -61.06 -34.22 8.27
CA THR A 752 -61.64 -34.76 7.04
C THR A 752 -63.07 -34.25 6.85
N SER A 753 -63.44 -34.00 5.59
CA SER A 753 -64.76 -33.48 5.19
C SER A 753 -65.90 -34.28 5.84
N PRO A 754 -67.00 -33.61 6.23
CA PRO A 754 -68.17 -34.32 6.73
C PRO A 754 -68.77 -35.26 5.69
N ALA A 755 -69.42 -36.32 6.16
CA ALA A 755 -70.21 -37.21 5.32
C ALA A 755 -71.38 -36.45 4.67
N VAL A 756 -71.91 -37.01 3.58
CA VAL A 756 -73.09 -36.47 2.90
C VAL A 756 -74.21 -36.27 3.92
N GLN A 757 -74.66 -35.02 4.08
CA GLN A 757 -75.75 -34.74 5.00
C GLN A 757 -77.08 -35.09 4.33
N LYS A 758 -77.81 -36.02 4.96
CA LYS A 758 -79.14 -36.44 4.53
C LYS A 758 -80.20 -35.74 5.38
N LEU A 759 -81.26 -35.26 4.73
CA LEU A 759 -82.45 -34.75 5.40
C LEU A 759 -83.29 -35.93 5.90
N SER A 760 -83.65 -35.93 7.19
CA SER A 760 -84.52 -36.93 7.83
C SER A 760 -86.00 -36.67 7.55
N THR A 761 -86.45 -35.42 7.63
CA THR A 761 -87.78 -34.99 7.19
C THR A 761 -87.74 -33.59 6.59
N VAL A 762 -88.68 -33.34 5.68
CA VAL A 762 -89.07 -32.01 5.21
C VAL A 762 -90.58 -31.97 5.37
N SER A 763 -91.10 -31.06 6.19
CA SER A 763 -92.54 -31.00 6.52
C SER A 763 -93.05 -29.56 6.62
N SER A 764 -94.28 -29.33 6.16
CA SER A 764 -94.98 -28.05 6.41
C SER A 764 -95.29 -27.90 7.90
N VAL A 765 -95.10 -26.70 8.44
CA VAL A 765 -95.43 -26.31 9.81
C VAL A 765 -96.12 -24.94 9.80
N LYS A 766 -96.83 -24.58 10.89
CA LYS A 766 -97.61 -23.34 11.00
C LYS A 766 -96.89 -22.08 10.47
N ASP A 767 -95.58 -21.97 10.73
CA ASP A 767 -94.78 -20.78 10.41
C ASP A 767 -93.75 -20.99 9.28
N GLY A 768 -93.83 -22.06 8.47
CA GLY A 768 -92.85 -22.30 7.39
C GLY A 768 -92.68 -23.77 6.99
N ILE A 769 -91.52 -24.10 6.40
CA ILE A 769 -91.12 -25.49 6.14
C ILE A 769 -90.04 -25.90 7.14
N ARG A 770 -90.28 -26.96 7.91
CA ARG A 770 -89.31 -27.53 8.84
C ARG A 770 -88.47 -28.60 8.15
N LEU A 771 -87.16 -28.44 8.25
CA LEU A 771 -86.14 -29.40 7.84
C LEU A 771 -85.58 -30.05 9.10
N THR A 772 -85.46 -31.37 9.12
CA THR A 772 -84.74 -32.09 10.18
C THR A 772 -83.72 -33.04 9.57
N TRP A 773 -82.63 -33.29 10.28
CA TRP A 773 -81.57 -34.22 9.89
C TRP A 773 -80.85 -34.78 11.11
N LYS A 774 -80.13 -35.89 10.93
CA LYS A 774 -79.25 -36.44 11.98
C LYS A 774 -78.01 -35.54 12.14
N PRO A 775 -77.69 -35.04 13.35
CA PRO A 775 -76.48 -34.26 13.60
C PRO A 775 -75.19 -35.05 13.35
N GLN A 776 -74.22 -34.37 12.74
CA GLN A 776 -72.82 -34.71 12.67
C GLN A 776 -72.04 -33.82 13.66
N GLU A 777 -72.00 -34.23 14.93
CA GLU A 777 -71.58 -33.38 16.06
C GLU A 777 -70.20 -32.74 15.93
N LYS A 778 -69.26 -33.39 15.22
CA LYS A 778 -67.89 -32.92 15.02
C LYS A 778 -67.73 -31.93 13.86
N CYS A 779 -68.78 -31.62 13.09
CA CYS A 779 -68.70 -30.62 12.03
C CYS A 779 -68.77 -29.19 12.60
N SER A 780 -68.28 -28.20 11.86
CA SER A 780 -68.34 -26.79 12.26
C SER A 780 -69.75 -26.20 12.14
N GLY A 781 -70.63 -26.82 11.36
CA GLY A 781 -72.00 -26.35 11.16
C GLY A 781 -72.64 -26.89 9.88
N TYR A 782 -73.80 -26.34 9.55
CA TYR A 782 -74.58 -26.70 8.35
C TYR A 782 -74.89 -25.48 7.51
N ARG A 783 -74.80 -25.60 6.19
CA ARG A 783 -75.29 -24.62 5.23
C ARG A 783 -76.55 -25.12 4.57
N ILE A 784 -77.57 -24.27 4.57
CA ILE A 784 -78.91 -24.61 4.08
C ILE A 784 -79.19 -23.83 2.81
N TYR A 785 -79.65 -24.55 1.79
CA TYR A 785 -80.10 -23.98 0.53
C TYR A 785 -81.54 -24.38 0.23
N ARG A 786 -82.19 -23.52 -0.54
CA ARG A 786 -83.50 -23.77 -1.15
C ARG A 786 -83.40 -23.53 -2.65
N VAL A 787 -83.99 -24.42 -3.44
CA VAL A 787 -84.16 -24.28 -4.89
C VAL A 787 -85.65 -24.19 -5.18
N ASP A 788 -86.06 -23.18 -5.96
CA ASP A 788 -87.43 -23.04 -6.43
C ASP A 788 -87.71 -23.88 -7.69
N LYS A 789 -88.96 -23.83 -8.17
CA LYS A 789 -89.41 -24.57 -9.37
C LYS A 789 -88.64 -24.21 -10.66
N ASN A 790 -88.04 -23.02 -10.72
CA ASN A 790 -87.27 -22.55 -11.87
C ASN A 790 -85.80 -22.99 -11.78
N GLY A 791 -85.42 -23.73 -10.73
CA GLY A 791 -84.06 -24.20 -10.52
C GLY A 791 -83.14 -23.19 -9.81
N ALA A 792 -83.64 -22.03 -9.38
CA ALA A 792 -82.80 -21.01 -8.76
C ALA A 792 -82.40 -21.40 -7.33
N LYS A 793 -81.09 -21.62 -7.10
CA LYS A 793 -80.53 -22.00 -5.79
C LYS A 793 -80.23 -20.78 -4.92
N LYS A 794 -80.97 -20.62 -3.82
CA LYS A 794 -80.77 -19.57 -2.81
C LYS A 794 -80.18 -20.15 -1.53
N ARG A 795 -79.11 -19.54 -1.01
CA ARG A 795 -78.61 -19.80 0.35
C ARG A 795 -79.58 -19.19 1.36
N LEU A 796 -80.05 -19.99 2.31
CA LEU A 796 -80.93 -19.51 3.39
C LEU A 796 -80.12 -19.06 4.59
N THR A 797 -79.28 -19.94 5.15
CA THR A 797 -78.49 -19.64 6.35
C THR A 797 -77.35 -20.63 6.55
N ASP A 798 -76.43 -20.27 7.45
CA ASP A 798 -75.43 -21.16 8.05
C ASP A 798 -75.77 -21.36 9.53
N ILE A 799 -76.07 -22.60 9.92
CA ILE A 799 -76.17 -22.99 11.32
C ILE A 799 -74.75 -23.22 11.84
N LYS A 800 -74.35 -22.43 12.82
CA LYS A 800 -73.10 -22.64 13.56
C LYS A 800 -73.27 -23.83 14.51
N ASN A 801 -72.21 -24.63 14.69
CA ASN A 801 -72.17 -25.83 15.54
C ASN A 801 -72.84 -27.07 14.91
N GLY A 802 -72.12 -28.19 14.92
CA GLY A 802 -72.56 -29.48 14.37
C GLY A 802 -73.71 -30.15 15.14
N LYS A 803 -74.08 -29.66 16.32
CA LYS A 803 -75.23 -30.18 17.10
C LYS A 803 -76.60 -29.79 16.53
N GLY A 804 -76.67 -28.81 15.62
CA GLY A 804 -77.94 -28.41 15.00
C GLY A 804 -78.57 -29.54 14.19
N ALA A 805 -79.80 -29.94 14.54
CA ALA A 805 -80.53 -31.05 13.91
C ALA A 805 -81.73 -30.60 13.06
N ALA A 806 -82.08 -29.31 13.09
CA ALA A 806 -83.28 -28.80 12.46
C ALA A 806 -83.17 -27.33 12.07
N TYR A 807 -83.99 -26.92 11.10
CA TYR A 807 -84.17 -25.55 10.67
C TYR A 807 -85.59 -25.32 10.18
N VAL A 808 -86.14 -24.12 10.40
CA VAL A 808 -87.44 -23.75 9.84
C VAL A 808 -87.24 -22.61 8.85
N ASP A 809 -87.54 -22.88 7.57
CA ASP A 809 -87.63 -21.83 6.56
C ASP A 809 -88.97 -21.10 6.67
N LYS A 810 -88.97 -20.01 7.43
CA LYS A 810 -90.13 -19.13 7.58
C LYS A 810 -90.44 -18.30 6.33
N THR A 811 -89.53 -18.27 5.35
CA THR A 811 -89.66 -17.46 4.13
C THR A 811 -90.31 -18.22 2.96
N ALA A 812 -90.69 -19.48 3.17
CA ALA A 812 -91.37 -20.28 2.16
C ALA A 812 -92.80 -19.76 1.90
N LYS A 813 -93.09 -19.42 0.64
CA LYS A 813 -94.40 -18.91 0.21
C LYS A 813 -95.44 -20.04 0.14
N LYS A 814 -96.69 -19.73 0.50
CA LYS A 814 -97.81 -20.66 0.43
C LYS A 814 -98.06 -21.09 -1.03
N GLY A 815 -98.30 -22.38 -1.27
CA GLY A 815 -98.57 -22.93 -2.61
C GLY A 815 -97.35 -23.12 -3.53
N GLN A 816 -96.14 -22.72 -3.10
CA GLN A 816 -94.92 -22.86 -3.91
C GLN A 816 -94.11 -24.10 -3.49
N GLU A 817 -93.64 -24.86 -4.48
CA GLU A 817 -92.75 -26.00 -4.26
C GLU A 817 -91.29 -25.58 -4.15
N TYR A 818 -90.56 -26.26 -3.27
CA TYR A 818 -89.15 -26.02 -3.00
C TYR A 818 -88.38 -27.33 -2.79
N THR A 819 -87.15 -27.38 -3.30
CA THR A 819 -86.17 -28.43 -2.98
C THR A 819 -85.15 -27.89 -1.99
N TYR A 820 -84.89 -28.61 -0.89
CA TYR A 820 -83.95 -28.17 0.13
C TYR A 820 -82.68 -29.02 0.13
N TYR A 821 -81.57 -28.38 0.52
CA TYR A 821 -80.26 -28.99 0.63
C TYR A 821 -79.63 -28.58 1.95
N VAL A 822 -79.05 -29.53 2.65
CA VAL A 822 -78.23 -29.28 3.83
C VAL A 822 -76.84 -29.83 3.53
N GLN A 823 -75.82 -29.01 3.72
CA GLN A 823 -74.43 -29.41 3.65
C GLN A 823 -73.81 -29.22 5.03
N ALA A 824 -73.29 -30.28 5.64
CA ALA A 824 -72.41 -30.11 6.79
C ALA A 824 -71.09 -29.49 6.30
N PHE A 825 -70.39 -28.74 7.14
CA PHE A 825 -69.07 -28.19 6.78
C PHE A 825 -68.07 -28.23 7.92
N VAL A 826 -66.78 -28.22 7.58
CA VAL A 826 -65.66 -27.98 8.50
C VAL A 826 -64.92 -26.71 8.09
N LYS A 827 -64.45 -25.93 9.07
CA LYS A 827 -63.58 -24.77 8.84
C LYS A 827 -62.12 -25.18 9.04
N GLU A 828 -61.33 -25.02 8.00
CA GLU A 828 -59.88 -25.20 8.01
C GLU A 828 -59.18 -23.86 7.81
N PHE A 829 -57.88 -23.79 8.13
CA PHE A 829 -57.09 -22.56 8.04
C PHE A 829 -57.05 -21.95 6.62
N TYR A 830 -57.26 -22.76 5.58
CA TYR A 830 -57.29 -22.32 4.18
C TYR A 830 -58.71 -22.14 3.62
N GLY A 831 -59.76 -22.35 4.41
CA GLY A 831 -61.15 -22.16 3.98
C GLY A 831 -62.15 -23.17 4.53
N THR A 832 -63.40 -23.05 4.08
CA THR A 832 -64.49 -23.94 4.52
C THR A 832 -64.71 -25.06 3.52
N VAL A 833 -64.76 -26.31 4.00
CA VAL A 833 -65.01 -27.49 3.17
C VAL A 833 -66.38 -28.07 3.50
N TYR A 834 -67.28 -28.00 2.52
CA TYR A 834 -68.64 -28.50 2.61
C TYR A 834 -68.71 -29.97 2.20
N SER A 835 -69.54 -30.76 2.86
CA SER A 835 -69.90 -32.11 2.42
C SER A 835 -70.59 -32.04 1.05
N LYS A 836 -70.63 -33.17 0.34
CA LYS A 836 -71.67 -33.38 -0.68
C LYS A 836 -73.07 -33.31 -0.04
N TYR A 837 -74.10 -33.09 -0.86
CA TYR A 837 -75.50 -33.03 -0.45
C TYR A 837 -76.35 -34.03 -1.23
N GLU A 838 -77.44 -34.48 -0.61
CA GLU A 838 -78.50 -35.27 -1.23
C GLU A 838 -79.73 -34.38 -1.43
N LYS A 839 -80.43 -34.51 -2.57
CA LYS A 839 -81.60 -33.69 -2.88
C LYS A 839 -82.82 -34.27 -2.16
N ARG A 840 -83.62 -33.45 -1.50
CA ARG A 840 -84.95 -33.85 -1.03
C ARG A 840 -85.97 -32.78 -1.36
N SER A 841 -86.94 -33.16 -2.17
CA SER A 841 -88.07 -32.31 -2.57
C SER A 841 -89.22 -32.48 -1.57
N MET A 842 -89.97 -31.42 -1.33
CA MET A 842 -91.29 -31.52 -0.73
C MET A 842 -92.29 -30.68 -1.51
N VAL A 843 -93.47 -31.25 -1.73
CA VAL A 843 -94.62 -30.64 -2.39
C VAL A 843 -95.59 -30.09 -1.34
N ARG A 844 -95.92 -28.79 -1.49
CA ARG A 844 -96.90 -27.93 -0.80
C ARG A 844 -96.73 -27.63 0.71
N LYS A 845 -96.65 -26.31 1.01
CA LYS A 845 -96.90 -25.70 2.34
C LYS A 845 -98.37 -25.73 2.68
#